data_AF-B0MIK3-F1
#
_entry.id   AF-B0MIK3-F1
#
_cell.length_a   1.000
_cell.length_b   1.000
_cell.length_c   1.000
_cell.angle_alpha   90.00
_cell.angle_beta   90.00
_cell.angle_gamma   90.00
#
_symmetry.space_group_name_H-M   'P 1'
#
loop_
_entity.id
_entity.type
_entity.pdbx_description
1 polymer ?
#
loop_
_entity_poly.entity_id
_entity_poly.type
_entity_poly.pdbx_seq_one_letter_code
_entity_poly.pdbx_strand_id
1 'polypeptide(L)'
;MKCPKESTLEDVKRKDGENNEKAMDKMSGRSFSDRDHRDRSRNCSESPWRGNGWKIRGGGISRIEELTPEEQVGSEAGTATEQSSTEEEKPKEIQASGKTAAAKKKTKGNLKKQLADNGQIFLDVSKGDVRITLSGATGGGLQQSESSLNPKGYWITGTTTSNNIEVSEGVKTDITLEDVSITIGKADTTTTKRDCINVSHADITLTLIGDNKLICNTGSSVTGFFVNTGNALTKDGMDGSLTLQCEHANEKGHKCDKSCGSLLAKGNPELWHVGAIGSTLRNMQKAKESGFANFTIRGGNIEALAGIHSPGIGSACLSENSSGVYISGGRVEVYGGGHAPGIGASNDGRSRETKNIEISGGDTVVIAVGDKETGMPGIGAASGNDYVSNVTAAPDFGYQGYIQDGISETEYTFADGTPFKEKTDIRVGQFYTMVYFGPFRDTNEIEKNTKDQIGANHVISKTGGKGFTKEQLKGLTKVTGKNENGIDFNTSDLTFTREDQIQAINAAKTSGKTGEFPLTFATPNGTETTVTIYLKADGTDSALMDPEQPEPTIGADDFCQDTGGEALSEEDVRKLASVQGKNSDGTTYPLDEFTADAGQLELINHAKTAGESGSFELTFTSPDGKKATVEVVLKTYDEITVNETTGEQIKGLDIIGKTGGKAFTKEQLIKLSDATALNGDGSAIAGTELVIPDEKQVKAINGAKTNGKTGDFPLTIETPGGTGITIRVYLRDSGTDETKNGEQRGSLGANDTAQLTGGIGFSEEEITKLCKAKGKNKYGNNAAVIVDKGQLGTINEIKKAGKTGDFPLTFSLEDGTKAEVTVTLTGNHTVIFDSNGGDYHPDDQIVAGGSPAAEPREPKKEGYVFEGWYYTDEDGGQKRWDFADPVNSSMTLKARWKKIPEAASGEEKDSTASQDRTGSENHDKDKWKYGEVKGNKETDKNRGADTAKTGEDGKLIWLLGCTAGSCIFGWKKKKAGLS
;
A
#
# COMPACT_ATOMS: atom_id res chain seq x y z
N MET A 1 49.07 -29.41 -14.87
CA MET A 1 50.44 -28.97 -14.54
C MET A 1 50.42 -28.39 -13.14
N LYS A 2 51.19 -29.02 -12.23
CA LYS A 2 51.75 -28.58 -10.93
C LYS A 2 50.87 -27.86 -9.88
N CYS A 3 50.44 -28.62 -8.87
CA CYS A 3 50.58 -28.26 -7.43
C CYS A 3 52.05 -28.41 -6.98
N PRO A 4 52.46 -27.91 -5.79
CA PRO A 4 52.32 -28.63 -4.48
C PRO A 4 52.02 -27.66 -3.28
N LYS A 5 51.74 -28.01 -2.00
CA LYS A 5 51.64 -29.19 -1.09
C LYS A 5 51.01 -28.66 0.24
N GLU A 6 49.98 -29.26 0.85
CA GLU A 6 49.93 -30.38 1.83
C GLU A 6 50.47 -30.13 3.27
N SER A 7 49.60 -30.35 4.28
CA SER A 7 49.70 -31.37 5.37
C SER A 7 48.61 -31.10 6.46
N THR A 8 47.47 -31.81 6.55
CA THR A 8 47.15 -33.13 7.18
C THR A 8 47.11 -33.19 8.72
N LEU A 9 45.95 -33.55 9.32
CA LEU A 9 45.73 -34.84 10.03
C LEU A 9 44.31 -34.97 10.63
N GLU A 10 43.62 -36.04 10.23
CA GLU A 10 42.51 -36.75 10.88
C GLU A 10 43.02 -37.37 12.22
N ASP A 11 42.28 -37.88 13.21
CA ASP A 11 41.04 -38.67 13.23
C ASP A 11 40.72 -38.98 14.72
N VAL A 12 39.47 -39.35 15.07
CA VAL A 12 39.06 -40.41 16.04
C VAL A 12 37.57 -40.28 16.44
N LYS A 13 36.79 -41.09 15.71
CA LYS A 13 35.60 -41.91 16.05
C LYS A 13 34.88 -41.80 17.42
N ARG A 14 33.55 -41.60 17.27
CA ARG A 14 32.37 -42.42 17.71
C ARG A 14 32.19 -42.79 19.19
N LYS A 15 31.03 -42.41 19.74
CA LYS A 15 29.85 -43.27 20.11
C LYS A 15 28.89 -42.44 21.00
N ASP A 16 27.67 -42.16 20.54
CA ASP A 16 26.41 -42.90 20.77
C ASP A 16 25.78 -42.62 22.15
N GLY A 17 24.47 -42.30 22.15
CA GLY A 17 23.57 -42.33 23.31
C GLY A 17 22.97 -40.96 23.65
N GLU A 18 21.98 -40.45 22.92
CA GLU A 18 20.53 -40.68 23.11
C GLU A 18 19.95 -40.34 24.49
N ASN A 19 18.83 -39.60 24.40
CA ASN A 19 17.67 -39.55 25.30
C ASN A 19 17.56 -38.47 26.39
N ASN A 20 16.76 -37.48 26.00
CA ASN A 20 15.42 -37.19 26.54
C ASN A 20 15.22 -36.35 27.80
N GLU A 21 14.49 -35.27 27.53
CA GLU A 21 13.25 -34.83 28.18
C GLU A 21 13.29 -34.24 29.59
N LYS A 22 12.69 -33.03 29.63
CA LYS A 22 11.68 -32.53 30.58
C LYS A 22 12.16 -32.38 32.03
N ALA A 23 11.66 -31.47 32.84
CA ALA A 23 10.82 -30.28 32.76
C ALA A 23 10.76 -29.83 34.23
N MET A 24 10.44 -28.55 34.48
CA MET A 24 9.73 -28.06 35.68
C MET A 24 10.37 -28.41 37.06
N ASP A 25 10.72 -27.49 37.94
CA ASP A 25 9.88 -26.44 38.50
C ASP A 25 10.63 -25.92 39.75
N LYS A 26 10.12 -24.78 40.21
CA LYS A 26 10.39 -24.04 41.44
C LYS A 26 10.77 -24.89 42.67
N MET A 27 11.69 -24.37 43.49
CA MET A 27 11.31 -23.79 44.78
C MET A 27 12.45 -23.07 45.50
N SER A 28 12.01 -22.02 46.20
CA SER A 28 12.64 -21.22 47.24
C SER A 28 13.63 -21.91 48.17
N GLY A 29 14.65 -21.15 48.60
CA GLY A 29 15.42 -21.43 49.82
C GLY A 29 16.29 -20.25 50.22
N ARG A 30 15.82 -19.43 51.16
CA ARG A 30 16.64 -18.49 51.95
C ARG A 30 17.64 -19.29 52.80
N SER A 31 18.88 -18.81 52.95
CA SER A 31 19.42 -18.25 54.20
C SER A 31 20.95 -18.43 54.34
N PHE A 32 21.60 -17.32 54.69
CA PHE A 32 22.73 -17.18 55.63
C PHE A 32 23.97 -18.07 55.51
N SER A 33 25.14 -17.41 55.37
CA SER A 33 26.17 -17.47 56.42
C SER A 33 27.13 -16.29 56.35
N ASP A 34 27.35 -15.70 57.52
CA ASP A 34 28.38 -14.73 57.86
C ASP A 34 29.80 -15.24 57.59
N ARG A 35 30.73 -14.31 57.33
CA ARG A 35 32.09 -14.37 57.90
C ARG A 35 32.80 -13.01 57.85
N ASP A 36 32.85 -12.39 59.03
CA ASP A 36 34.00 -11.75 59.69
C ASP A 36 34.97 -10.85 58.91
N HIS A 37 34.86 -9.56 59.25
CA HIS A 37 35.91 -8.65 59.70
C HIS A 37 37.38 -9.03 59.50
N ARG A 38 38.12 -8.11 58.86
CA ARG A 38 39.37 -7.57 59.42
C ARG A 38 39.58 -6.11 59.02
N ASP A 39 39.63 -5.29 60.05
CA ASP A 39 40.01 -3.88 60.05
C ASP A 39 41.46 -3.78 60.56
N ARG A 40 42.33 -2.97 59.91
CA ARG A 40 43.31 -2.09 60.57
C ARG A 40 44.29 -1.37 59.62
N SER A 41 44.41 -0.08 59.95
CA SER A 41 45.59 0.81 60.02
C SER A 41 46.11 1.56 58.79
N ARG A 42 45.82 2.88 58.78
CA ARG A 42 46.74 4.06 58.84
C ARG A 42 48.25 3.74 58.71
N ASN A 43 49.12 4.51 58.02
CA ASN A 43 49.36 5.96 58.11
C ASN A 43 50.48 6.39 57.12
N CYS A 44 50.59 7.71 56.84
CA CYS A 44 51.77 8.47 56.34
C CYS A 44 52.17 8.27 54.85
N SER A 45 52.64 9.24 54.04
CA SER A 45 53.20 10.59 54.25
C SER A 45 53.39 11.34 52.90
N GLU A 46 53.24 12.67 52.93
CA GLU A 46 54.02 13.75 52.29
C GLU A 46 54.64 13.60 50.86
N SER A 47 54.16 14.46 49.92
CA SER A 47 54.84 15.48 49.06
C SER A 47 56.23 15.23 48.42
N PRO A 48 56.76 16.10 47.51
CA PRO A 48 56.22 16.90 46.38
C PRO A 48 57.11 16.81 45.10
N TRP A 49 56.67 17.26 43.92
CA TRP A 49 57.62 17.67 42.85
C TRP A 49 57.12 18.85 41.99
N ARG A 50 57.95 19.91 41.96
CA ARG A 50 57.96 20.96 40.92
C ARG A 50 59.06 20.64 39.90
N GLY A 51 58.76 20.93 38.63
CA GLY A 51 59.69 21.58 37.69
C GLY A 51 60.56 20.70 36.80
N ASN A 52 60.32 20.73 35.49
CA ASN A 52 61.24 21.37 34.54
C ASN A 52 60.61 21.46 33.14
N GLY A 53 60.73 22.63 32.52
CA GLY A 53 60.23 22.92 31.18
C GLY A 53 61.23 22.57 30.09
N TRP A 54 60.72 22.31 28.89
CA TRP A 54 61.46 22.32 27.62
C TRP A 54 60.67 23.13 26.58
N LYS A 55 61.38 24.04 25.88
CA LYS A 55 60.91 24.83 24.73
C LYS A 55 60.92 23.98 23.46
N ILE A 56 59.88 24.07 22.63
CA ILE A 56 60.00 24.02 21.16
C ILE A 56 59.11 25.12 20.54
N ARG A 57 59.66 25.78 19.51
CA ARG A 57 59.08 26.86 18.70
C ARG A 57 58.32 26.29 17.48
N GLY A 58 57.19 26.91 17.14
CA GLY A 58 56.95 27.55 15.82
C GLY A 58 56.37 26.72 14.66
N GLY A 59 55.20 27.17 14.17
CA GLY A 59 54.59 26.89 12.85
C GLY A 59 53.07 26.66 12.99
N GLY A 60 52.22 27.70 13.01
CA GLY A 60 51.58 28.35 11.84
C GLY A 60 50.26 27.62 11.53
N ILE A 61 49.05 28.22 11.60
CA ILE A 61 48.42 29.08 10.57
C ILE A 61 47.44 30.10 11.21
N SER A 62 47.49 31.35 10.75
CA SER A 62 46.57 32.51 10.97
C SER A 62 45.44 32.50 9.91
N ARG A 63 44.24 33.09 10.06
CA ARG A 63 43.88 34.52 10.20
C ARG A 63 42.36 34.62 9.94
N ILE A 64 41.61 35.44 10.69
CA ILE A 64 40.31 35.99 10.24
C ILE A 64 40.50 37.50 10.13
N GLU A 65 40.16 38.04 8.97
CA GLU A 65 40.31 39.45 8.61
C GLU A 65 39.14 40.29 9.10
N GLU A 66 39.48 41.43 9.72
CA GLU A 66 38.62 42.60 9.87
C GLU A 66 38.48 43.29 8.51
N LEU A 67 37.25 43.71 8.16
CA LEU A 67 36.99 44.64 7.07
C LEU A 67 36.45 45.95 7.65
N THR A 68 37.28 46.99 7.61
CA THR A 68 36.87 48.39 7.58
C THR A 68 36.49 48.80 6.15
N PRO A 69 35.80 49.93 5.97
CA PRO A 69 36.21 50.85 4.91
C PRO A 69 36.24 52.32 5.34
N GLU A 70 37.27 53.06 4.89
CA GLU A 70 37.35 54.53 4.91
C GLU A 70 37.43 55.08 3.47
N GLU A 71 36.79 56.25 3.28
CA GLU A 71 37.17 57.40 2.40
C GLU A 71 37.05 57.28 0.85
N GLN A 72 36.61 58.26 0.03
CA GLN A 72 36.55 59.74 0.09
C GLN A 72 35.58 60.36 -0.98
N VAL A 73 34.99 61.51 -0.60
CA VAL A 73 34.87 62.85 -1.28
C VAL A 73 33.86 63.17 -2.40
N GLY A 74 33.11 64.25 -2.10
CA GLY A 74 32.57 65.31 -2.98
C GLY A 74 31.22 65.83 -2.45
N SER A 75 30.88 67.11 -2.27
CA SER A 75 31.53 68.44 -2.28
C SER A 75 30.40 69.45 -1.94
N GLU A 76 30.67 70.47 -1.10
CA GLU A 76 30.06 71.83 -1.01
C GLU A 76 28.51 71.96 -0.89
N ALA A 77 27.84 72.87 -0.17
CA ALA A 77 28.05 74.01 0.74
C ALA A 77 26.70 74.17 1.49
N GLY A 78 26.58 74.54 2.78
CA GLY A 78 26.69 75.91 3.27
C GLY A 78 25.65 76.18 4.40
N THR A 79 26.09 76.92 5.42
CA THR A 79 25.36 77.84 6.32
C THR A 79 24.18 77.37 7.21
N ALA A 80 24.48 77.35 8.52
CA ALA A 80 23.92 78.18 9.60
C ALA A 80 22.43 78.10 10.06
N THR A 81 22.32 78.10 11.40
CA THR A 81 21.34 78.75 12.30
C THR A 81 19.98 78.11 12.61
N GLU A 82 19.84 77.90 13.93
CA GLU A 82 18.72 78.26 14.81
C GLU A 82 17.43 77.43 14.92
N GLN A 83 17.03 77.38 16.19
CA GLN A 83 15.80 76.93 16.81
C GLN A 83 14.53 77.39 16.08
N SER A 84 13.49 76.56 16.09
CA SER A 84 12.19 76.88 16.71
C SER A 84 11.10 75.92 16.24
N SER A 85 10.24 75.58 17.20
CA SER A 85 8.95 74.88 17.12
C SER A 85 8.05 75.31 15.97
N THR A 86 7.23 74.39 15.42
CA THR A 86 5.75 74.33 15.59
C THR A 86 5.12 73.28 14.67
N GLU A 87 4.01 72.72 15.15
CA GLU A 87 3.08 71.81 14.47
C GLU A 87 2.44 72.45 13.22
N GLU A 88 2.16 71.68 12.16
CA GLU A 88 0.80 71.38 11.65
C GLU A 88 0.78 70.63 10.29
N GLU A 89 -0.18 69.71 10.19
CA GLU A 89 -0.98 69.23 9.03
C GLU A 89 -0.37 68.52 7.79
N LYS A 90 -0.59 67.18 7.75
CA LYS A 90 -1.42 66.36 6.80
C LYS A 90 -1.39 66.59 5.27
N PRO A 91 -1.52 65.53 4.42
CA PRO A 91 -2.78 64.76 4.22
C PRO A 91 -2.60 63.22 4.14
N LYS A 92 -3.50 62.36 4.69
CA LYS A 92 -4.77 61.81 4.13
C LYS A 92 -4.61 61.15 2.74
N GLU A 93 -5.16 59.98 2.40
CA GLU A 93 -6.09 58.97 2.97
C GLU A 93 -5.88 57.71 2.07
N ILE A 94 -6.18 56.46 2.46
CA ILE A 94 -7.49 55.77 2.30
C ILE A 94 -7.37 54.48 3.13
N GLN A 95 -8.00 54.43 4.32
CA GLN A 95 -9.23 53.70 4.67
C GLN A 95 -9.20 52.16 4.61
N ALA A 96 -9.32 51.55 5.79
CA ALA A 96 -10.19 50.40 6.02
C ALA A 96 -10.78 50.45 7.45
N SER A 97 -12.11 50.38 7.51
CA SER A 97 -13.03 50.27 8.66
C SER A 97 -12.63 49.18 9.68
N GLY A 98 -12.87 49.24 11.00
CA GLY A 98 -13.78 50.06 11.80
C GLY A 98 -14.83 49.16 12.51
N LYS A 99 -14.67 48.94 13.83
CA LYS A 99 -15.72 48.75 14.90
C LYS A 99 -15.05 48.33 16.23
N THR A 100 -14.62 49.27 17.09
CA THR A 100 -15.32 49.96 18.21
C THR A 100 -15.48 49.17 19.52
N ALA A 101 -14.87 49.66 20.61
CA ALA A 101 -15.58 50.02 21.87
C ALA A 101 -14.70 50.77 22.90
N ALA A 102 -14.93 52.09 22.97
CA ALA A 102 -15.04 52.97 24.15
C ALA A 102 -14.05 52.89 25.34
N ALA A 103 -13.24 53.96 25.47
CA ALA A 103 -12.72 54.43 26.75
C ALA A 103 -13.80 55.18 27.56
N LYS A 104 -14.00 54.83 28.84
CA LYS A 104 -14.71 55.64 29.83
C LYS A 104 -13.76 56.13 30.93
N LYS A 105 -13.87 57.43 31.23
CA LYS A 105 -13.14 58.19 32.27
C LYS A 105 -13.15 57.51 33.64
N LYS A 106 -11.98 57.55 34.30
CA LYS A 106 -11.73 57.15 35.70
C LYS A 106 -12.31 58.16 36.69
N THR A 107 -13.06 57.64 37.66
CA THR A 107 -13.22 58.22 39.01
C THR A 107 -12.32 57.41 39.96
N LYS A 108 -11.72 58.08 40.96
CA LYS A 108 -10.73 57.51 41.91
C LYS A 108 -11.22 56.25 42.65
N GLY A 109 -10.35 55.23 42.73
CA GLY A 109 -10.45 54.08 43.64
C GLY A 109 -9.86 52.79 43.06
N ASN A 110 -8.82 52.25 43.71
CA ASN A 110 -8.03 51.04 43.43
C ASN A 110 -7.00 51.07 42.26
N LEU A 111 -5.72 50.98 42.64
CA LEU A 111 -4.57 50.70 41.78
C LEU A 111 -4.79 49.35 41.09
N LYS A 112 -5.02 49.35 39.76
CA LYS A 112 -5.06 48.13 38.96
C LYS A 112 -3.63 47.60 38.80
N LYS A 113 -3.38 46.36 39.24
CA LYS A 113 -2.22 45.57 38.79
C LYS A 113 -2.17 45.60 37.25
N GLN A 114 -1.00 45.84 36.66
CA GLN A 114 -0.84 45.69 35.21
C GLN A 114 -0.92 44.19 34.91
N LEU A 115 -2.03 43.76 34.30
CA LEU A 115 -2.28 42.38 33.92
C LEU A 115 -2.03 42.23 32.43
N ALA A 116 -1.43 41.10 32.04
CA ALA A 116 -1.40 40.63 30.66
C ALA A 116 -2.81 40.20 30.21
N ASP A 117 -3.01 40.09 28.91
CA ASP A 117 -4.30 39.76 28.32
C ASP A 117 -4.82 38.38 28.77
N ASN A 118 -3.91 37.45 29.09
CA ASN A 118 -4.21 36.13 29.63
C ASN A 118 -4.47 36.12 31.17
N GLY A 119 -4.38 37.28 31.83
CA GLY A 119 -4.58 37.46 33.27
C GLY A 119 -3.33 37.21 34.13
N GLN A 120 -2.16 36.96 33.54
CA GLN A 120 -0.89 36.98 34.26
C GLN A 120 -0.57 38.39 34.77
N ILE A 121 0.21 38.49 35.85
CA ILE A 121 0.69 39.79 36.35
C ILE A 121 1.97 40.17 35.64
N PHE A 122 2.02 41.37 35.09
CA PHE A 122 3.23 41.91 34.50
C PHE A 122 4.26 42.29 35.56
N LEU A 123 5.47 41.79 35.36
CA LEU A 123 6.67 42.12 36.12
C LEU A 123 7.79 42.50 35.14
N ASP A 124 8.66 43.39 35.57
CA ASP A 124 9.81 43.86 34.79
C ASP A 124 11.07 43.75 35.65
N VAL A 125 11.93 42.78 35.31
CA VAL A 125 13.15 42.47 36.07
C VAL A 125 14.19 43.59 36.00
N SER A 126 14.09 44.50 35.02
CA SER A 126 14.93 45.71 34.97
C SER A 126 14.61 46.68 36.12
N LYS A 127 13.39 46.62 36.66
CA LYS A 127 12.91 47.49 37.75
C LYS A 127 13.17 46.96 39.16
N GLY A 128 13.83 45.81 39.29
CA GLY A 128 14.23 45.22 40.58
C GLY A 128 14.14 43.71 40.57
N ASP A 129 14.63 43.08 41.63
CA ASP A 129 14.53 41.63 41.81
C ASP A 129 13.07 41.18 41.74
N VAL A 130 12.82 40.04 41.11
CA VAL A 130 11.51 39.40 41.11
C VAL A 130 11.55 38.24 42.08
N ARG A 131 10.76 38.31 43.15
CA ARG A 131 10.59 37.18 44.07
C ARG A 131 9.16 36.70 44.09
N ILE A 132 8.94 35.44 43.77
CA ILE A 132 7.62 34.80 43.80
C ILE A 132 7.59 33.82 44.97
N THR A 133 6.66 34.04 45.89
CA THR A 133 6.49 33.24 47.12
C THR A 133 5.08 32.66 47.18
N LEU A 134 4.78 31.80 48.17
CA LEU A 134 3.41 31.34 48.45
C LEU A 134 2.43 32.51 48.73
N SER A 135 2.95 33.67 49.14
CA SER A 135 2.18 34.90 49.36
C SER A 135 2.10 35.81 48.13
N GLY A 136 2.61 35.38 46.98
CA GLY A 136 2.61 36.14 45.72
C GLY A 136 3.95 36.82 45.40
N ALA A 137 3.95 37.61 44.32
CA ALA A 137 5.15 38.27 43.82
C ALA A 137 5.49 39.57 44.58
N THR A 138 6.79 39.85 44.64
CA THR A 138 7.35 41.10 45.14
C THR A 138 8.45 41.59 44.20
N GLY A 139 8.65 42.92 44.15
CA GLY A 139 9.63 43.55 43.26
C GLY A 139 9.19 43.58 41.79
N GLY A 140 10.14 43.56 40.85
CA GLY A 140 9.83 43.61 39.41
C GLY A 140 8.99 44.82 38.95
N GLY A 141 9.12 45.97 39.61
CA GLY A 141 8.31 47.16 39.31
C GLY A 141 6.90 47.19 39.90
N LEU A 142 6.52 46.22 40.74
CA LEU A 142 5.28 46.29 41.52
C LEU A 142 5.31 47.46 42.51
N GLN A 143 4.21 48.23 42.56
CA GLN A 143 4.08 49.31 43.56
C GLN A 143 3.87 48.79 44.98
N GLN A 144 3.28 47.62 45.12
CA GLN A 144 3.10 46.92 46.39
C GLN A 144 3.21 45.42 46.16
N SER A 145 3.89 44.73 47.07
CA SER A 145 3.91 43.28 47.14
C SER A 145 2.51 42.68 47.11
N GLU A 146 2.37 41.54 46.47
CA GLU A 146 1.13 40.78 46.53
C GLU A 146 0.88 40.20 47.92
N SER A 147 -0.40 39.91 48.20
CA SER A 147 -0.85 39.27 49.44
C SER A 147 -1.27 37.80 49.24
N SER A 148 -1.29 37.32 47.99
CA SER A 148 -1.59 35.94 47.60
C SER A 148 -1.00 35.64 46.22
N LEU A 149 -0.59 34.40 45.98
CA LEU A 149 -0.12 33.92 44.67
C LEU A 149 -1.19 34.11 43.58
N ASN A 150 -0.80 34.67 42.43
CA ASN A 150 -1.72 34.79 41.29
C ASN A 150 -2.00 33.42 40.66
N PRO A 151 -3.25 32.94 40.61
CA PRO A 151 -3.58 31.63 40.03
C PRO A 151 -3.32 31.57 38.51
N LYS A 152 -3.17 32.71 37.83
CA LYS A 152 -2.82 32.78 36.41
C LYS A 152 -1.32 32.88 36.14
N GLY A 153 -0.49 33.11 37.16
CA GLY A 153 0.95 33.23 37.01
C GLY A 153 1.45 34.62 36.66
N TYR A 154 2.65 34.70 36.09
CA TYR A 154 3.41 35.95 35.92
C TYR A 154 3.96 36.11 34.51
N TRP A 155 3.94 37.33 33.99
CA TRP A 155 4.52 37.68 32.71
C TRP A 155 5.71 38.59 32.96
N ILE A 156 6.92 38.12 32.69
CA ILE A 156 8.17 38.81 33.03
C ILE A 156 8.85 39.29 31.76
N THR A 157 9.27 40.55 31.78
CA THR A 157 10.06 41.20 30.72
C THR A 157 11.31 41.86 31.31
N GLY A 158 12.20 42.34 30.44
CA GLY A 158 13.21 43.33 30.79
C GLY A 158 14.65 42.84 30.72
N THR A 159 15.57 43.80 30.61
CA THR A 159 17.01 43.56 30.54
C THR A 159 17.70 44.11 31.80
N THR A 160 18.58 43.32 32.42
CA THR A 160 19.30 43.73 33.64
C THR A 160 20.65 43.04 33.79
N THR A 161 21.57 43.73 34.47
CA THR A 161 22.84 43.15 34.92
C THR A 161 22.96 43.05 36.45
N SER A 162 21.91 43.44 37.18
CA SER A 162 21.97 43.63 38.64
C SER A 162 20.84 42.94 39.40
N ASN A 163 19.81 42.47 38.72
CA ASN A 163 18.62 41.87 39.32
C ASN A 163 18.42 40.43 38.85
N ASN A 164 17.76 39.62 39.66
CA ASN A 164 17.48 38.22 39.34
C ASN A 164 16.02 37.85 39.63
N ILE A 165 15.65 36.64 39.21
CA ILE A 165 14.34 36.03 39.48
C ILE A 165 14.53 34.88 40.46
N GLU A 166 13.72 34.83 41.51
CA GLU A 166 13.76 33.80 42.53
C GLU A 166 12.34 33.33 42.84
N VAL A 167 12.12 32.02 42.74
CA VAL A 167 10.85 31.38 43.08
C VAL A 167 11.07 30.50 44.30
N SER A 168 10.30 30.75 45.36
CA SER A 168 10.48 30.05 46.64
C SER A 168 10.00 28.60 46.59
N GLU A 169 10.56 27.78 47.46
CA GLU A 169 10.16 26.39 47.70
C GLU A 169 8.63 26.24 47.85
N GLY A 170 8.09 25.19 47.22
CA GLY A 170 6.67 24.83 47.28
C GLY A 170 5.74 25.71 46.44
N VAL A 171 6.25 26.73 45.75
CA VAL A 171 5.45 27.53 44.81
C VAL A 171 5.14 26.70 43.57
N LYS A 172 3.87 26.71 43.15
CA LYS A 172 3.42 26.17 41.87
C LYS A 172 2.82 27.28 41.02
N THR A 173 3.46 27.64 39.91
CA THR A 173 2.98 28.75 39.06
C THR A 173 3.54 28.71 37.64
N ASP A 174 2.81 29.31 36.71
CA ASP A 174 3.26 29.49 35.33
C ASP A 174 3.92 30.86 35.17
N ILE A 175 5.02 30.94 34.44
CA ILE A 175 5.74 32.17 34.15
C ILE A 175 5.95 32.26 32.65
N THR A 176 5.62 33.41 32.07
CA THR A 176 5.96 33.76 30.70
C THR A 176 7.19 34.65 30.72
N LEU A 177 8.22 34.29 29.96
CA LEU A 177 9.39 35.14 29.70
C LEU A 177 9.26 35.69 28.29
N GLU A 178 9.21 37.01 28.18
CA GLU A 178 9.16 37.72 26.89
C GLU A 178 10.35 38.68 26.83
N ASP A 179 11.27 38.40 25.90
CA ASP A 179 12.49 39.18 25.66
C ASP A 179 13.29 39.50 26.95
N VAL A 180 13.39 38.52 27.85
CA VAL A 180 14.10 38.67 29.12
C VAL A 180 15.59 38.48 28.92
N SER A 181 16.41 39.47 29.30
CA SER A 181 17.87 39.37 29.25
C SER A 181 18.52 39.67 30.60
N ILE A 182 18.99 38.63 31.30
CA ILE A 182 19.62 38.76 32.62
C ILE A 182 21.09 38.36 32.52
N THR A 183 21.99 39.21 33.02
CA THR A 183 23.42 38.88 33.17
C THR A 183 23.86 39.13 34.60
N ILE A 184 24.29 38.12 35.33
CA ILE A 184 24.63 38.26 36.76
C ILE A 184 25.98 37.64 37.10
N GLY A 185 26.53 38.09 38.23
CA GLY A 185 27.77 37.58 38.79
C GLY A 185 29.04 38.19 38.19
N LYS A 186 30.15 37.92 38.86
CA LYS A 186 31.51 38.20 38.41
C LYS A 186 32.45 37.16 39.03
N ALA A 187 33.42 36.70 38.25
CA ALA A 187 34.41 35.72 38.67
C ALA A 187 35.07 36.09 40.00
N ASP A 188 35.23 35.11 40.90
CA ASP A 188 35.92 35.21 42.19
C ASP A 188 35.38 36.29 43.14
N THR A 189 34.16 36.79 42.91
CA THR A 189 33.52 37.77 43.80
C THR A 189 32.37 37.15 44.57
N THR A 190 32.38 37.30 45.90
CA THR A 190 31.21 36.92 46.72
C THR A 190 30.05 37.85 46.39
N THR A 191 29.05 37.31 45.70
CA THR A 191 27.81 38.02 45.34
C THR A 191 26.63 37.40 46.08
N THR A 192 25.67 38.23 46.48
CA THR A 192 24.40 37.75 47.04
C THR A 192 23.47 37.19 45.96
N LYS A 193 23.64 37.64 44.69
CA LYS A 193 22.87 37.20 43.52
C LYS A 193 23.76 36.33 42.65
N ARG A 194 23.52 35.02 42.70
CA ARG A 194 24.38 34.00 42.12
C ARG A 194 23.79 33.32 40.89
N ASP A 195 22.47 33.32 40.75
CA ASP A 195 21.72 32.74 39.62
C ASP A 195 20.92 33.82 38.87
N CYS A 196 20.71 33.68 37.56
CA CYS A 196 19.82 34.60 36.84
C CYS A 196 18.36 34.31 37.22
N ILE A 197 18.00 33.04 37.19
CA ILE A 197 16.71 32.53 37.63
C ILE A 197 16.96 31.33 38.54
N ASN A 198 16.35 31.34 39.73
CA ASN A 198 16.39 30.21 40.66
C ASN A 198 14.95 29.72 40.94
N VAL A 199 14.70 28.45 40.64
CA VAL A 199 13.40 27.77 40.81
C VAL A 199 13.52 26.49 41.65
N SER A 200 14.56 26.40 42.49
CA SER A 200 14.80 25.23 43.34
C SER A 200 13.56 24.92 44.20
N HIS A 201 13.16 23.65 44.22
CA HIS A 201 12.00 23.14 44.98
C HIS A 201 10.62 23.74 44.61
N ALA A 202 10.49 24.39 43.46
CA ALA A 202 9.22 24.90 42.93
C ALA A 202 8.71 24.05 41.75
N ASP A 203 7.41 24.17 41.44
CA ASP A 203 6.76 23.56 40.28
C ASP A 203 6.42 24.64 39.24
N ILE A 204 7.26 24.78 38.23
CA ILE A 204 7.25 25.91 37.31
C ILE A 204 7.14 25.47 35.85
N THR A 205 6.21 26.10 35.13
CA THR A 205 6.21 26.12 33.67
C THR A 205 6.73 27.47 33.19
N LEU A 206 7.84 27.50 32.46
CA LEU A 206 8.37 28.67 31.77
C LEU A 206 7.93 28.63 30.31
N THR A 207 7.07 29.56 29.92
CA THR A 207 6.69 29.78 28.51
C THR A 207 7.60 30.86 27.93
N LEU A 208 8.28 30.54 26.84
CA LEU A 208 9.21 31.42 26.15
C LEU A 208 8.50 32.12 25.00
N ILE A 209 8.65 33.44 24.92
CA ILE A 209 8.24 34.29 23.81
C ILE A 209 9.44 35.16 23.44
N GLY A 210 9.67 35.32 22.14
CA GLY A 210 10.81 36.11 21.65
C GLY A 210 12.16 35.55 22.10
N ASP A 211 13.14 36.44 22.29
CA ASP A 211 14.53 36.07 22.54
C ASP A 211 14.93 36.24 24.01
N ASN A 212 15.02 35.13 24.74
CA ASN A 212 15.37 35.13 26.15
C ASN A 212 16.84 34.74 26.36
N LYS A 213 17.55 35.50 27.20
CA LYS A 213 18.99 35.36 27.41
C LYS A 213 19.37 35.42 28.88
N LEU A 214 19.98 34.36 29.39
CA LEU A 214 20.44 34.25 30.77
C LEU A 214 21.95 33.99 30.77
N ILE A 215 22.75 34.91 31.31
CA ILE A 215 24.20 34.77 31.41
C ILE A 215 24.65 34.81 32.87
N CYS A 216 25.26 33.73 33.35
CA CYS A 216 25.86 33.65 34.68
C CYS A 216 27.39 33.73 34.62
N ASN A 217 27.98 34.60 35.44
CA ASN A 217 29.41 34.75 35.64
C ASN A 217 29.84 34.47 37.09
N THR A 218 28.97 33.82 37.88
CA THR A 218 29.25 33.47 39.28
C THR A 218 30.00 32.14 39.35
N GLY A 219 31.33 32.20 39.21
CA GLY A 219 32.20 31.04 39.39
C GLY A 219 33.60 31.44 39.81
N SER A 220 34.57 30.55 39.59
CA SER A 220 35.97 30.80 39.90
C SER A 220 36.87 30.77 38.68
N SER A 221 37.88 31.66 38.65
CA SER A 221 38.94 31.62 37.63
C SER A 221 40.01 30.56 37.89
N VAL A 222 39.96 29.91 39.06
CA VAL A 222 40.93 28.89 39.47
C VAL A 222 40.24 27.55 39.77
N THR A 223 41.02 26.48 39.71
CA THR A 223 40.55 25.11 40.02
C THR A 223 40.37 24.94 41.53
N GLY A 224 39.28 24.33 41.99
CA GLY A 224 39.11 24.00 43.40
C GLY A 224 37.68 24.05 43.92
N PHE A 225 37.52 23.77 45.21
CA PHE A 225 36.20 23.74 45.85
C PHE A 225 35.75 25.14 46.25
N PHE A 226 34.74 25.68 45.57
CA PHE A 226 34.21 27.02 45.83
C PHE A 226 32.71 26.99 46.08
N VAL A 227 32.28 27.72 47.10
CA VAL A 227 30.85 27.91 47.45
C VAL A 227 30.21 29.09 46.72
N ASN A 228 30.99 29.83 45.92
CA ASN A 228 30.53 30.97 45.15
C ASN A 228 30.31 30.57 43.68
N THR A 229 29.28 29.76 43.49
CA THR A 229 28.89 29.18 42.20
C THR A 229 27.42 29.49 41.92
N GLY A 230 27.01 29.48 40.66
CA GLY A 230 25.61 29.62 40.28
C GLY A 230 25.39 29.38 38.79
N ASN A 231 24.11 29.37 38.37
CA ASN A 231 23.74 28.99 37.01
C ASN A 231 22.93 30.07 36.30
N ALA A 232 22.82 29.95 34.98
CA ALA A 232 21.89 30.75 34.20
C ALA A 232 20.44 30.43 34.62
N LEU A 233 20.08 29.15 34.71
CA LEU A 233 18.80 28.68 35.24
C LEU A 233 19.02 27.56 36.26
N THR A 234 18.75 27.86 37.52
CA THR A 234 19.05 26.97 38.64
C THR A 234 17.83 26.17 39.08
N LYS A 235 18.01 24.85 39.16
CA LYS A 235 17.09 23.91 39.78
C LYS A 235 17.88 22.93 40.66
N ASP A 236 17.99 23.26 41.94
CA ASP A 236 18.56 22.39 42.96
C ASP A 236 17.48 21.42 43.49
N GLY A 237 17.90 20.26 43.98
CA GLY A 237 17.04 19.24 44.61
C GLY A 237 16.35 18.27 43.66
N MET A 238 15.88 17.15 44.23
CA MET A 238 15.23 16.04 43.53
C MET A 238 13.70 16.15 43.47
N ASP A 239 13.15 17.20 44.07
CA ASP A 239 11.73 17.57 44.20
C ASP A 239 11.41 18.86 43.44
N GLY A 240 10.14 19.22 43.32
CA GLY A 240 9.70 20.27 42.39
C GLY A 240 9.89 19.85 40.93
N SER A 241 9.46 20.71 40.01
CA SER A 241 9.52 20.45 38.57
C SER A 241 9.77 21.74 37.79
N LEU A 242 10.50 21.64 36.68
CA LEU A 242 10.75 22.75 35.78
C LEU A 242 10.43 22.31 34.36
N THR A 243 9.43 22.94 33.74
CA THR A 243 9.08 22.73 32.34
C THR A 243 9.43 23.97 31.52
N LEU A 244 10.17 23.81 30.43
CA LEU A 244 10.35 24.82 29.40
C LEU A 244 9.45 24.52 28.21
N GLN A 245 8.85 25.55 27.63
CA GLN A 245 8.04 25.43 26.42
C GLN A 245 8.03 26.74 25.63
N CYS A 246 7.86 26.66 24.31
CA CYS A 246 7.45 27.82 23.52
C CYS A 246 5.93 28.07 23.69
N GLU A 247 5.47 29.23 23.21
CA GLU A 247 4.08 29.64 23.21
C GLU A 247 3.14 28.68 22.44
N HIS A 248 3.71 27.91 21.50
CA HIS A 248 2.98 26.98 20.63
C HIS A 248 3.11 25.50 21.05
N ALA A 249 3.81 25.18 22.14
CA ALA A 249 4.13 23.79 22.50
C ALA A 249 2.91 22.89 22.78
N ASN A 250 1.73 23.48 23.01
CA ASN A 250 0.48 22.74 23.22
C ASN A 250 -0.34 22.56 21.92
N GLU A 251 0.13 23.09 20.80
CA GLU A 251 -0.52 22.93 19.50
C GLU A 251 -0.17 21.56 18.90
N LYS A 252 -1.20 20.81 18.48
CA LYS A 252 -1.01 19.47 17.93
C LYS A 252 -0.20 19.54 16.62
N GLY A 253 0.90 18.80 16.56
CA GLY A 253 1.76 18.75 15.37
C GLY A 253 2.66 19.97 15.19
N HIS A 254 2.76 20.84 16.20
CA HIS A 254 3.65 21.98 16.17
C HIS A 254 5.12 21.56 15.99
N LYS A 255 5.81 22.27 15.09
CA LYS A 255 7.21 22.10 14.77
C LYS A 255 7.90 23.42 15.08
N CYS A 256 8.85 23.41 16.02
CA CYS A 256 9.52 24.64 16.40
C CYS A 256 10.40 25.12 15.24
N ASP A 257 10.15 26.35 14.80
CA ASP A 257 10.98 27.06 13.85
C ASP A 257 11.62 28.29 14.52
N LYS A 258 12.28 29.14 13.73
CA LYS A 258 12.95 30.35 14.24
C LYS A 258 11.99 31.41 14.80
N SER A 259 10.68 31.29 14.57
CA SER A 259 9.69 32.22 15.10
C SER A 259 9.24 31.86 16.52
N CYS A 260 9.46 30.62 16.95
CA CYS A 260 9.14 30.17 18.30
C CYS A 260 10.08 30.79 19.33
N GLY A 261 9.57 31.02 20.55
CA GLY A 261 10.36 31.54 21.66
C GLY A 261 11.67 30.77 21.89
N SER A 262 12.74 31.52 22.14
CA SER A 262 14.10 31.02 22.33
C SER A 262 14.61 31.26 23.74
N LEU A 263 15.56 30.42 24.18
CA LEU A 263 16.31 30.59 25.42
C LEU A 263 17.79 30.28 25.20
N LEU A 264 18.63 31.29 25.37
CA LEU A 264 20.08 31.12 25.55
C LEU A 264 20.42 31.13 27.03
N ALA A 265 20.76 29.97 27.60
CA ALA A 265 21.20 29.80 28.98
C ALA A 265 22.72 29.55 29.02
N LYS A 266 23.50 30.55 29.43
CA LYS A 266 24.96 30.52 29.37
C LYS A 266 25.61 30.70 30.74
N GLY A 267 26.32 29.68 31.20
CA GLY A 267 27.40 29.82 32.17
C GLY A 267 28.67 30.30 31.46
N ASN A 268 29.47 31.14 32.12
CA ASN A 268 30.72 31.59 31.54
C ASN A 268 31.68 30.40 31.30
N PRO A 269 32.07 30.12 30.04
CA PRO A 269 32.87 28.95 29.68
C PRO A 269 34.29 28.98 30.27
N GLU A 270 34.80 30.16 30.63
CA GLU A 270 36.15 30.33 31.20
C GLU A 270 36.21 30.08 32.70
N LEU A 271 35.05 29.93 33.36
CA LEU A 271 34.96 29.82 34.81
C LEU A 271 34.64 28.40 35.24
N TRP A 272 35.26 28.00 36.36
CA TRP A 272 34.96 26.76 37.05
C TRP A 272 33.62 26.85 37.75
N HIS A 273 32.84 25.78 37.63
CA HIS A 273 31.62 25.53 38.41
C HIS A 273 30.47 26.52 38.15
N VAL A 274 30.36 27.01 36.92
CA VAL A 274 29.23 27.83 36.46
C VAL A 274 28.35 27.01 35.53
N GLY A 275 27.12 26.72 35.93
CA GLY A 275 26.20 25.94 35.10
C GLY A 275 25.39 26.79 34.12
N ALA A 276 24.89 26.15 33.07
CA ALA A 276 23.83 26.69 32.24
C ALA A 276 22.47 26.39 32.89
N ILE A 277 21.91 25.21 32.65
CA ILE A 277 20.64 24.76 33.24
C ILE A 277 20.92 23.56 34.12
N GLY A 278 20.69 23.68 35.43
CA GLY A 278 21.07 22.56 36.31
C GLY A 278 21.07 22.88 37.79
N SER A 279 21.63 21.96 38.55
CA SER A 279 21.92 22.15 39.97
C SER A 279 23.23 22.88 40.20
N THR A 280 23.46 23.32 41.43
CA THR A 280 24.64 24.09 41.84
C THR A 280 25.48 23.32 42.87
N LEU A 281 26.78 23.65 42.92
CA LEU A 281 27.71 23.08 43.89
C LEU A 281 27.47 23.55 45.34
N ARG A 282 26.64 24.59 45.55
CA ARG A 282 26.52 25.29 46.84
C ARG A 282 25.96 24.41 47.96
N ASN A 283 25.03 23.52 47.62
CA ASN A 283 24.27 22.75 48.59
C ASN A 283 24.62 21.26 48.60
N MET A 284 25.75 20.87 48.00
CA MET A 284 26.15 19.47 47.83
C MET A 284 26.30 18.64 49.13
N GLN A 285 26.39 19.28 50.30
CA GLN A 285 26.42 18.59 51.60
C GLN A 285 25.01 18.29 52.15
N LYS A 286 23.96 18.77 51.48
CA LYS A 286 22.56 18.59 51.87
C LYS A 286 21.90 17.67 50.84
N ALA A 287 21.66 16.42 51.21
CA ALA A 287 21.07 15.41 50.32
C ALA A 287 19.75 15.86 49.65
N LYS A 288 18.93 16.68 50.33
CA LYS A 288 17.67 17.22 49.77
C LYS A 288 17.88 18.27 48.67
N GLU A 289 19.05 18.87 48.59
CA GLU A 289 19.36 20.04 47.76
C GLU A 289 20.45 19.72 46.72
N SER A 290 21.12 18.58 46.88
CA SER A 290 22.00 18.01 45.86
C SER A 290 21.17 17.25 44.84
N GLY A 291 21.40 17.50 43.56
CA GLY A 291 20.76 16.75 42.47
C GLY A 291 20.06 17.64 41.47
N PHE A 292 19.79 17.09 40.29
CA PHE A 292 18.99 17.71 39.24
C PHE A 292 17.96 16.70 38.75
N ALA A 293 16.68 17.07 38.83
CA ALA A 293 15.58 16.19 38.42
C ALA A 293 14.31 16.94 38.01
N ASN A 294 13.38 16.18 37.41
CA ASN A 294 12.05 16.62 36.98
C ASN A 294 12.10 17.83 36.05
N PHE A 295 13.01 17.79 35.10
CA PHE A 295 13.19 18.84 34.10
C PHE A 295 12.59 18.38 32.78
N THR A 296 11.73 19.21 32.20
CA THR A 296 11.03 18.92 30.94
C THR A 296 11.24 20.04 29.93
N ILE A 297 11.46 19.70 28.66
CA ILE A 297 11.39 20.63 27.53
C ILE A 297 10.31 20.12 26.59
N ARG A 298 9.29 20.93 26.30
CA ARG A 298 8.18 20.58 25.40
C ARG A 298 8.26 21.27 24.04
N GLY A 299 9.10 22.29 23.90
CA GLY A 299 9.22 23.11 22.70
C GLY A 299 10.10 24.32 22.92
N GLY A 300 10.42 25.02 21.83
CA GLY A 300 11.29 26.20 21.79
C GLY A 300 12.68 25.92 21.21
N ASN A 301 13.42 27.00 20.98
CA ASN A 301 14.82 26.96 20.53
C ASN A 301 15.72 27.19 21.75
N ILE A 302 16.27 26.12 22.30
CA ILE A 302 17.01 26.15 23.57
C ILE A 302 18.49 25.93 23.28
N GLU A 303 19.33 26.88 23.72
CA GLU A 303 20.78 26.76 23.66
C GLU A 303 21.34 26.88 25.08
N ALA A 304 22.07 25.86 25.55
CA ALA A 304 22.63 25.80 26.89
C ALA A 304 24.15 25.57 26.82
N LEU A 305 24.95 26.50 27.38
CA LEU A 305 26.41 26.40 27.39
C LEU A 305 26.97 26.59 28.78
N ALA A 306 27.71 25.61 29.30
CA ALA A 306 28.23 25.64 30.66
C ALA A 306 29.72 26.03 30.77
N GLY A 307 30.12 26.38 31.99
CA GLY A 307 31.51 26.55 32.42
C GLY A 307 32.19 25.22 32.73
N ILE A 308 33.50 25.27 32.99
CA ILE A 308 34.33 24.11 33.32
C ILE A 308 33.72 23.35 34.52
N HIS A 309 33.76 22.01 34.48
CA HIS A 309 33.19 21.10 35.47
C HIS A 309 31.67 21.18 35.63
N SER A 310 30.95 21.71 34.65
CA SER A 310 29.49 21.81 34.68
C SER A 310 28.88 21.30 33.38
N PRO A 311 27.81 20.50 33.44
CA PRO A 311 27.11 20.07 32.24
C PRO A 311 26.27 21.23 31.69
N GLY A 312 25.97 21.21 30.39
CA GLY A 312 25.06 22.18 29.79
C GLY A 312 23.65 22.05 30.36
N ILE A 313 23.15 20.81 30.44
CA ILE A 313 21.93 20.45 31.18
C ILE A 313 22.26 19.29 32.12
N GLY A 314 22.12 19.50 33.43
CA GLY A 314 22.27 18.39 34.37
C GLY A 314 22.75 18.76 35.76
N SER A 315 23.32 17.78 36.45
CA SER A 315 23.78 17.97 37.82
C SER A 315 25.20 18.53 37.86
N ALA A 316 25.40 19.55 38.70
CA ALA A 316 26.74 20.06 38.99
C ALA A 316 27.67 18.97 39.57
N CYS A 317 28.97 19.24 39.50
CA CYS A 317 30.00 18.44 40.13
C CYS A 317 29.67 18.11 41.62
N LEU A 318 30.14 16.97 42.12
CA LEU A 318 29.89 16.42 43.47
C LEU A 318 28.43 16.18 43.91
N SER A 319 27.43 16.53 43.09
CA SER A 319 26.00 16.22 43.29
C SER A 319 25.71 14.72 43.23
N GLU A 320 24.75 14.22 44.02
CA GLU A 320 24.47 12.78 44.12
C GLU A 320 23.99 12.16 42.78
N ASN A 321 22.98 12.75 42.12
CA ASN A 321 22.36 12.20 40.90
C ASN A 321 21.87 13.28 39.91
N SER A 322 21.89 12.95 38.61
CA SER A 322 21.08 13.62 37.57
C SER A 322 20.03 12.65 37.07
N SER A 323 18.74 12.95 37.27
CA SER A 323 17.66 12.01 36.96
C SER A 323 16.35 12.67 36.53
N GLY A 324 15.73 12.25 35.43
CA GLY A 324 14.40 12.73 35.05
C GLY A 324 14.48 13.99 34.19
N VAL A 325 15.18 13.85 33.06
CA VAL A 325 15.25 14.88 32.01
C VAL A 325 14.40 14.38 30.83
N TYR A 326 13.35 15.13 30.50
CA TYR A 326 12.37 14.76 29.48
C TYR A 326 12.35 15.81 28.38
N ILE A 327 12.69 15.46 27.15
CA ILE A 327 12.68 16.39 26.02
C ILE A 327 11.71 15.86 24.98
N SER A 328 10.53 16.46 24.86
CA SER A 328 9.45 15.99 24.00
C SER A 328 9.17 16.90 22.80
N GLY A 329 9.98 17.95 22.60
CA GLY A 329 9.81 18.89 21.50
C GLY A 329 10.85 20.01 21.49
N GLY A 330 10.95 20.70 20.35
CA GLY A 330 11.87 21.82 20.15
C GLY A 330 13.23 21.41 19.60
N ARG A 331 14.07 22.44 19.39
CA ARG A 331 15.48 22.28 19.00
C ARG A 331 16.34 22.65 20.20
N VAL A 332 17.02 21.64 20.76
CA VAL A 332 17.77 21.75 22.01
C VAL A 332 19.25 21.49 21.73
N GLU A 333 20.07 22.53 21.86
CA GLU A 333 21.52 22.46 21.71
C GLU A 333 22.19 22.66 23.06
N VAL A 334 23.03 21.70 23.45
CA VAL A 334 23.59 21.64 24.79
C VAL A 334 25.08 21.40 24.73
N TYR A 335 25.85 22.28 25.36
CA TYR A 335 27.30 22.26 25.39
C TYR A 335 27.78 22.20 26.85
N GLY A 336 28.40 21.07 27.21
CA GLY A 336 29.12 20.91 28.47
C GLY A 336 30.40 21.72 28.47
N GLY A 337 30.82 22.19 29.65
CA GLY A 337 32.15 22.78 29.78
C GLY A 337 33.24 21.72 29.92
N GLY A 338 34.49 22.15 30.10
CA GLY A 338 35.63 21.24 30.29
C GLY A 338 35.39 20.19 31.38
N HIS A 339 35.75 18.93 31.13
CA HIS A 339 35.48 17.77 32.01
C HIS A 339 34.00 17.48 32.31
N ALA A 340 33.06 17.93 31.46
CA ALA A 340 31.64 17.69 31.65
C ALA A 340 30.94 17.16 30.39
N PRO A 341 29.87 16.37 30.54
CA PRO A 341 29.02 15.98 29.42
C PRO A 341 28.11 17.15 29.00
N GLY A 342 27.55 17.07 27.79
CA GLY A 342 26.49 18.00 27.36
C GLY A 342 25.26 17.88 28.25
N ILE A 343 24.64 16.69 28.24
CA ILE A 343 23.52 16.33 29.10
C ILE A 343 23.93 15.21 30.07
N GLY A 344 23.80 15.46 31.37
CA GLY A 344 24.01 14.43 32.40
C GLY A 344 24.81 14.92 33.61
N ALA A 345 25.69 14.08 34.14
CA ALA A 345 26.42 14.35 35.39
C ALA A 345 27.93 14.55 35.17
N SER A 346 28.48 15.67 35.66
CA SER A 346 29.92 15.94 35.71
C SER A 346 30.61 15.15 36.84
N ASN A 347 31.94 14.90 36.80
CA ASN A 347 32.62 14.02 37.77
C ASN A 347 33.94 14.60 38.32
N ASP A 348 34.11 14.52 39.65
CA ASP A 348 35.37 14.63 40.39
C ASP A 348 35.48 13.65 41.60
N GLY A 349 34.60 12.63 41.68
CA GLY A 349 34.66 11.55 42.69
C GLY A 349 33.37 11.22 43.46
N ARG A 350 32.31 12.05 43.38
CA ARG A 350 31.01 11.78 44.05
C ARG A 350 29.77 11.82 43.14
N SER A 351 29.79 12.61 42.08
CA SER A 351 28.73 12.61 41.07
C SER A 351 28.87 11.41 40.15
N ARG A 352 27.89 10.51 40.25
CA ARG A 352 28.03 9.20 39.65
C ARG A 352 27.02 9.01 38.54
N GLU A 353 25.73 9.23 38.81
CA GLU A 353 24.71 8.60 37.98
C GLU A 353 23.94 9.59 37.10
N THR A 354 23.77 9.22 35.83
CA THR A 354 22.84 9.84 34.88
C THR A 354 21.72 8.86 34.61
N LYS A 355 20.50 9.20 35.03
CA LYS A 355 19.35 8.29 35.01
C LYS A 355 18.15 8.92 34.33
N ASN A 356 17.25 8.09 33.80
CA ASN A 356 15.89 8.50 33.42
C ASN A 356 15.91 9.74 32.49
N ILE A 357 16.66 9.65 31.39
CA ILE A 357 16.59 10.64 30.32
C ILE A 357 15.71 10.07 29.22
N GLU A 358 14.73 10.84 28.76
CA GLU A 358 13.87 10.44 27.67
C GLU A 358 13.74 11.58 26.67
N ILE A 359 14.16 11.29 25.43
CA ILE A 359 13.96 12.17 24.29
C ILE A 359 12.81 11.58 23.49
N SER A 360 11.72 12.31 23.31
CA SER A 360 10.53 11.85 22.61
C SER A 360 9.93 12.94 21.73
N GLY A 361 8.83 12.62 21.05
CA GLY A 361 8.13 13.57 20.19
C GLY A 361 8.27 13.29 18.70
N GLY A 362 7.72 14.18 17.88
CA GLY A 362 7.76 14.06 16.42
C GLY A 362 8.87 14.86 15.73
N ASP A 363 9.05 16.13 16.08
CA ASP A 363 10.01 17.04 15.43
C ASP A 363 11.10 17.52 16.40
N THR A 364 11.37 16.70 17.42
CA THR A 364 12.36 16.99 18.45
C THR A 364 13.76 16.79 17.87
N VAL A 365 14.64 17.77 18.09
CA VAL A 365 16.07 17.68 17.77
C VAL A 365 16.86 18.01 19.02
N VAL A 366 17.69 17.09 19.45
CA VAL A 366 18.60 17.25 20.58
C VAL A 366 20.03 17.06 20.11
N ILE A 367 20.84 18.10 20.26
CA ILE A 367 22.28 18.06 20.02
C ILE A 367 22.95 18.26 21.38
N ALA A 368 23.73 17.27 21.81
CA ALA A 368 24.44 17.31 23.06
C ALA A 368 25.94 17.12 22.80
N VAL A 369 26.73 18.06 23.28
CA VAL A 369 28.18 18.11 23.07
C VAL A 369 28.87 18.16 24.43
N GLY A 370 29.66 17.14 24.74
CA GLY A 370 30.56 17.09 25.89
C GLY A 370 31.94 17.64 25.55
N ASP A 371 32.85 17.54 26.52
CA ASP A 371 34.23 17.97 26.33
C ASP A 371 35.10 16.92 25.59
N LYS A 372 35.51 17.28 24.37
CA LYS A 372 36.39 16.47 23.52
C LYS A 372 37.76 16.21 24.13
N GLU A 373 38.36 17.19 24.80
CA GLU A 373 39.74 17.06 25.30
C GLU A 373 39.85 15.99 26.40
N THR A 374 38.75 15.76 27.10
CA THR A 374 38.70 14.91 28.29
C THR A 374 37.85 13.65 28.08
N GLY A 375 37.36 13.46 26.84
CA GLY A 375 36.57 12.30 26.43
C GLY A 375 35.19 12.25 27.06
N MET A 376 34.61 13.40 27.41
CA MET A 376 33.30 13.47 28.04
C MET A 376 32.20 13.33 26.99
N PRO A 377 31.14 12.53 27.25
CA PRO A 377 30.14 12.21 26.25
C PRO A 377 29.17 13.37 26.00
N GLY A 378 28.51 13.38 24.84
CA GLY A 378 27.40 14.28 24.55
C GLY A 378 26.26 14.07 25.56
N ILE A 379 25.72 12.85 25.61
CA ILE A 379 24.77 12.42 26.64
C ILE A 379 25.41 11.32 27.48
N GLY A 380 25.50 11.52 28.80
CA GLY A 380 26.00 10.48 29.69
C GLY A 380 26.54 11.00 31.02
N ALA A 381 27.30 10.13 31.69
CA ALA A 381 27.93 10.45 32.96
C ALA A 381 29.45 10.54 32.78
N ALA A 382 30.07 11.53 33.41
CA ALA A 382 31.52 11.66 33.48
C ALA A 382 32.20 10.52 34.29
N SER A 383 31.42 9.68 34.97
CA SER A 383 31.91 8.44 35.60
C SER A 383 31.94 7.23 34.64
N GLY A 384 31.44 7.38 33.40
CA GLY A 384 31.37 6.33 32.39
C GLY A 384 30.00 5.65 32.28
N ASN A 385 29.87 4.78 31.28
CA ASN A 385 28.58 4.20 30.87
C ASN A 385 27.93 3.27 31.92
N ASP A 386 28.70 2.68 32.83
CA ASP A 386 28.17 1.85 33.93
C ASP A 386 27.28 2.66 34.90
N TYR A 387 27.40 3.98 34.86
CA TYR A 387 26.60 4.91 35.66
C TYR A 387 25.48 5.58 34.87
N VAL A 388 25.20 5.10 33.67
CA VAL A 388 24.12 5.58 32.81
C VAL A 388 23.02 4.53 32.78
N SER A 389 21.78 4.90 33.13
CA SER A 389 20.65 3.96 33.04
C SER A 389 19.33 4.63 32.69
N ASN A 390 18.49 3.90 31.93
CA ASN A 390 17.20 4.41 31.43
C ASN A 390 17.35 5.74 30.67
N VAL A 391 18.27 5.77 29.70
CA VAL A 391 18.44 6.86 28.74
C VAL A 391 17.88 6.36 27.41
N THR A 392 16.79 6.96 26.95
CA THR A 392 15.97 6.41 25.85
C THR A 392 15.51 7.48 24.87
N ALA A 393 15.25 7.05 23.64
CA ALA A 393 14.60 7.82 22.59
C ALA A 393 13.29 7.14 22.16
N ALA A 394 12.20 7.89 22.05
CA ALA A 394 10.88 7.35 21.70
C ALA A 394 10.14 8.28 20.72
N PRO A 395 10.16 7.99 19.40
CA PRO A 395 9.42 8.79 18.43
C PRO A 395 7.90 8.70 18.67
N ASP A 396 7.18 9.77 18.38
CA ASP A 396 5.72 9.75 18.34
C ASP A 396 5.20 8.89 17.17
N PHE A 397 3.95 8.46 17.25
CA PHE A 397 3.29 7.77 16.14
C PHE A 397 3.38 8.59 14.84
N GLY A 398 3.77 7.93 13.74
CA GLY A 398 4.02 8.59 12.46
C GLY A 398 5.41 9.19 12.32
N TYR A 399 6.30 8.99 13.29
CA TYR A 399 7.71 9.39 13.24
C TYR A 399 8.64 8.19 13.45
N GLN A 400 9.93 8.41 13.17
CA GLN A 400 11.01 7.46 13.38
C GLN A 400 12.25 8.21 13.88
N GLY A 401 13.06 7.55 14.70
CA GLY A 401 14.20 8.14 15.38
C GLY A 401 15.54 7.78 14.78
N TYR A 402 16.47 8.71 15.00
CA TYR A 402 17.85 8.62 14.58
C TYR A 402 18.76 9.02 15.73
N ILE A 403 19.81 8.23 15.97
CA ILE A 403 20.84 8.53 16.96
C ILE A 403 22.19 8.57 16.24
N GLN A 404 22.91 9.67 16.42
CA GLN A 404 24.28 9.88 15.96
C GLN A 404 25.21 9.96 17.17
N ASP A 405 26.38 9.33 17.06
CA ASP A 405 27.45 9.38 18.07
C ASP A 405 28.80 9.60 17.37
N GLY A 406 29.56 10.62 17.77
CA GLY A 406 30.73 11.07 16.99
C GLY A 406 31.79 11.83 17.76
N ILE A 407 32.92 12.08 17.07
CA ILE A 407 34.11 12.84 17.51
C ILE A 407 34.21 14.27 16.93
N SER A 408 33.28 14.64 16.05
CA SER A 408 32.86 16.02 15.76
C SER A 408 31.40 16.05 15.27
N GLU A 409 30.82 17.24 15.06
CA GLU A 409 29.52 17.39 14.35
C GLU A 409 29.57 16.81 12.93
N THR A 410 30.77 16.74 12.33
CA THR A 410 30.98 16.23 10.96
C THR A 410 31.56 14.81 10.93
N GLU A 411 32.12 14.32 12.03
CA GLU A 411 32.76 13.01 12.16
C GLU A 411 32.00 12.15 13.17
N TYR A 412 30.88 11.57 12.72
CA TYR A 412 30.00 10.72 13.53
C TYR A 412 29.62 9.44 12.79
N THR A 413 29.06 8.50 13.54
CA THR A 413 28.39 7.30 13.04
C THR A 413 26.95 7.25 13.55
N PHE A 414 26.05 6.60 12.81
CA PHE A 414 24.73 6.28 13.32
C PHE A 414 24.83 5.11 14.30
N ALA A 415 24.16 5.21 15.44
CA ALA A 415 24.12 4.14 16.43
C ALA A 415 23.38 2.90 15.86
N ASP A 416 23.79 1.71 16.31
CA ASP A 416 23.17 0.45 15.91
C ASP A 416 21.66 0.48 16.15
N GLY A 417 20.88 0.01 15.16
CA GLY A 417 19.41 0.04 15.21
C GLY A 417 18.79 1.37 14.76
N THR A 418 19.58 2.33 14.28
CA THR A 418 19.07 3.54 13.61
C THR A 418 18.84 3.27 12.11
N PRO A 419 17.67 3.64 11.53
CA PRO A 419 16.52 4.28 12.17
C PRO A 419 15.63 3.30 12.96
N PHE A 420 14.94 3.81 13.97
CA PHE A 420 14.05 3.03 14.85
C PHE A 420 12.64 3.62 14.95
N LYS A 421 11.66 2.76 15.23
CA LYS A 421 10.23 3.11 15.37
C LYS A 421 9.72 3.01 16.80
N GLU A 422 10.34 2.15 17.59
CA GLU A 422 9.96 1.87 18.96
C GLU A 422 10.90 2.59 19.94
N LYS A 423 10.47 2.69 21.21
CA LYS A 423 11.33 3.18 22.28
C LYS A 423 12.66 2.42 22.31
N THR A 424 13.76 3.15 22.16
CA THR A 424 15.10 2.61 21.96
C THR A 424 16.07 3.18 23.00
N ASP A 425 16.97 2.34 23.52
CA ASP A 425 18.04 2.79 24.41
C ASP A 425 19.05 3.67 23.67
N ILE A 426 19.40 4.82 24.24
CA ILE A 426 20.51 5.65 23.75
C ILE A 426 21.81 5.08 24.33
N ARG A 427 22.54 4.29 23.53
CA ARG A 427 23.82 3.68 23.90
C ARG A 427 24.97 4.38 23.18
N VAL A 428 25.34 5.54 23.71
CA VAL A 428 26.39 6.41 23.17
C VAL A 428 27.55 6.54 24.14
N GLY A 429 28.65 7.13 23.70
CA GLY A 429 29.77 7.42 24.57
C GLY A 429 30.78 8.43 24.02
N GLN A 430 30.57 8.92 22.79
CA GLN A 430 31.44 9.93 22.22
C GLN A 430 31.00 11.34 22.62
N PHE A 431 31.88 12.31 22.41
CA PHE A 431 31.66 13.69 22.84
C PHE A 431 30.50 14.39 22.10
N TYR A 432 30.07 13.93 20.93
CA TYR A 432 28.93 14.45 20.19
C TYR A 432 27.83 13.40 20.12
N THR A 433 26.63 13.76 20.57
CA THR A 433 25.43 12.96 20.42
C THR A 433 24.33 13.80 19.81
N MET A 434 23.71 13.32 18.73
CA MET A 434 22.49 13.92 18.19
C MET A 434 21.36 12.91 18.16
N VAL A 435 20.20 13.29 18.69
CA VAL A 435 18.96 12.53 18.60
C VAL A 435 17.92 13.38 17.91
N TYR A 436 17.36 12.88 16.83
CA TYR A 436 16.29 13.57 16.11
C TYR A 436 15.24 12.61 15.60
N PHE A 437 14.03 13.13 15.41
CA PHE A 437 12.91 12.39 14.84
C PHE A 437 12.56 12.95 13.47
N GLY A 438 12.36 12.05 12.51
CA GLY A 438 11.92 12.35 11.16
C GLY A 438 10.55 11.72 10.89
N PRO A 439 9.81 12.19 9.88
CA PRO A 439 8.55 11.59 9.53
C PRO A 439 8.75 10.13 9.11
N PHE A 440 7.85 9.26 9.52
CA PHE A 440 7.91 7.83 9.24
C PHE A 440 7.98 7.55 7.74
N ARG A 441 8.80 6.58 7.37
CA ARG A 441 8.76 5.96 6.04
C ARG A 441 8.67 4.45 6.14
N ASP A 442 7.96 3.83 5.21
CA ASP A 442 7.90 2.35 5.12
C ASP A 442 9.30 1.77 4.88
N THR A 443 10.11 2.49 4.10
CA THR A 443 11.50 2.12 3.79
C THR A 443 12.43 3.27 4.12
N ASN A 444 13.57 2.98 4.74
CA ASN A 444 14.60 3.95 5.08
C ASN A 444 15.96 3.30 5.06
N GLU A 445 16.85 3.88 4.28
CA GLU A 445 18.22 3.42 4.15
C GLU A 445 19.17 4.52 4.62
N ILE A 446 20.23 4.09 5.29
CA ILE A 446 21.34 4.95 5.70
C ILE A 446 22.62 4.32 5.16
N GLU A 447 23.27 4.99 4.23
CA GLU A 447 24.58 4.53 3.74
C GLU A 447 25.65 4.91 4.77
N LYS A 448 26.37 3.92 5.30
CA LYS A 448 27.29 4.14 6.43
C LYS A 448 28.46 5.04 6.09
N ASN A 449 28.95 5.00 4.86
CA ASN A 449 30.15 5.74 4.46
C ASN A 449 29.83 7.20 4.11
N THR A 450 28.80 7.41 3.30
CA THR A 450 28.38 8.76 2.88
C THR A 450 27.45 9.41 3.89
N LYS A 451 26.88 8.65 4.83
CA LYS A 451 25.87 9.08 5.82
C LYS A 451 24.58 9.61 5.19
N ASP A 452 24.42 9.38 3.89
CA ASP A 452 23.22 9.71 3.15
C ASP A 452 22.06 8.88 3.68
N GLN A 453 20.94 9.56 3.87
CA GLN A 453 19.68 8.97 4.28
C GLN A 453 18.70 9.10 3.13
N ILE A 454 17.90 8.06 2.90
CA ILE A 454 16.79 8.13 1.96
C ILE A 454 15.64 7.27 2.48
N GLY A 455 14.43 7.78 2.38
CA GLY A 455 13.24 7.05 2.79
C GLY A 455 12.01 7.41 1.98
N ALA A 456 11.15 6.42 1.79
CA ALA A 456 9.93 6.53 1.00
C ALA A 456 8.84 5.58 1.52
N ASN A 457 7.59 5.95 1.24
CA ASN A 457 6.39 5.17 1.53
C ASN A 457 5.95 4.34 0.32
N HIS A 458 5.38 3.19 0.61
CA HIS A 458 4.59 2.41 -0.31
C HIS A 458 3.35 3.19 -0.77
N VAL A 459 2.83 2.85 -1.95
CA VAL A 459 1.62 3.47 -2.50
C VAL A 459 0.58 2.39 -2.72
N ILE A 460 -0.64 2.64 -2.28
CA ILE A 460 -1.79 1.77 -2.51
C ILE A 460 -2.66 2.46 -3.55
N SER A 461 -3.04 1.74 -4.60
CA SER A 461 -3.93 2.27 -5.63
C SER A 461 -4.80 1.18 -6.22
N LYS A 462 -6.07 1.49 -6.43
CA LYS A 462 -6.95 0.72 -7.31
C LYS A 462 -6.32 0.60 -8.70
N THR A 463 -6.55 -0.51 -9.39
CA THR A 463 -6.15 -0.74 -10.79
C THR A 463 -7.16 -0.19 -11.80
N GLY A 464 -6.82 -0.18 -13.08
CA GLY A 464 -7.62 0.42 -14.16
C GLY A 464 -7.40 1.92 -14.31
N GLY A 465 -7.90 2.53 -15.38
CA GLY A 465 -7.78 3.98 -15.60
C GLY A 465 -6.39 4.42 -16.10
N LYS A 466 -5.96 5.63 -15.71
CA LYS A 466 -4.68 6.21 -16.14
C LYS A 466 -3.51 5.68 -15.31
N GLY A 467 -2.34 5.56 -15.93
CA GLY A 467 -1.09 5.33 -15.21
C GLY A 467 -0.62 6.56 -14.45
N PHE A 468 0.40 6.39 -13.62
CA PHE A 468 1.04 7.44 -12.84
C PHE A 468 2.05 8.23 -13.67
N THR A 469 2.13 9.54 -13.40
CA THR A 469 3.27 10.37 -13.77
C THR A 469 4.41 10.21 -12.77
N LYS A 470 5.63 10.63 -13.15
CA LYS A 470 6.81 10.58 -12.26
C LYS A 470 6.66 11.50 -11.06
N GLU A 471 6.06 12.66 -11.28
CA GLU A 471 5.76 13.67 -10.26
C GLU A 471 4.77 13.10 -9.24
N GLN A 472 3.72 12.41 -9.71
CA GLN A 472 2.78 11.71 -8.84
C GLN A 472 3.46 10.62 -8.02
N LEU A 473 4.30 9.77 -8.64
CA LEU A 473 5.01 8.73 -7.91
C LEU A 473 5.92 9.31 -6.83
N LYS A 474 6.64 10.41 -7.10
CA LYS A 474 7.45 11.10 -6.08
C LYS A 474 6.60 11.66 -4.93
N GLY A 475 5.51 12.34 -5.24
CA GLY A 475 4.66 12.95 -4.21
C GLY A 475 3.90 11.91 -3.37
N LEU A 476 3.33 10.88 -4.00
CA LEU A 476 2.59 9.81 -3.30
C LEU A 476 3.49 8.96 -2.40
N THR A 477 4.72 8.67 -2.85
CA THR A 477 5.71 7.94 -2.04
C THR A 477 6.33 8.82 -0.95
N LYS A 478 6.11 10.14 -0.97
CA LYS A 478 6.72 11.11 -0.05
C LYS A 478 8.24 10.90 0.09
N VAL A 479 8.91 10.57 -1.01
CA VAL A 479 10.35 10.27 -1.00
C VAL A 479 11.13 11.49 -0.52
N THR A 480 11.99 11.26 0.47
CA THR A 480 12.82 12.29 1.11
C THR A 480 14.21 11.72 1.37
N GLY A 481 15.21 12.58 1.43
CA GLY A 481 16.55 12.16 1.82
C GLY A 481 17.34 13.30 2.44
N LYS A 482 18.38 12.95 3.20
CA LYS A 482 19.30 13.89 3.85
C LYS A 482 20.73 13.54 3.48
N ASN A 483 21.58 14.55 3.31
CA ASN A 483 23.00 14.35 3.10
C ASN A 483 23.75 14.09 4.42
N GLU A 484 25.06 13.96 4.32
CA GLU A 484 25.98 13.73 5.45
C GLU A 484 25.92 14.76 6.59
N ASN A 485 25.38 15.95 6.33
CA ASN A 485 25.25 17.03 7.31
C ASN A 485 23.81 17.13 7.86
N GLY A 486 22.93 16.18 7.53
CA GLY A 486 21.52 16.20 7.93
C GLY A 486 20.65 17.20 7.16
N ILE A 487 21.18 17.83 6.11
CA ILE A 487 20.46 18.78 5.26
C ILE A 487 19.61 17.98 4.26
N ASP A 488 18.34 18.35 4.12
CA ASP A 488 17.42 17.73 3.17
C ASP A 488 17.86 17.95 1.71
N PHE A 489 17.82 16.89 0.92
CA PHE A 489 17.91 16.99 -0.54
C PHE A 489 16.62 17.60 -1.09
N ASN A 490 16.71 18.34 -2.20
CA ASN A 490 15.51 18.72 -2.93
C ASN A 490 14.89 17.47 -3.55
N THR A 491 13.56 17.39 -3.59
CA THR A 491 12.84 16.25 -4.20
C THR A 491 13.18 16.07 -5.69
N SER A 492 13.62 17.13 -6.37
CA SER A 492 14.14 17.05 -7.76
C SER A 492 15.40 16.20 -7.88
N ASP A 493 16.23 16.20 -6.83
CA ASP A 493 17.56 15.60 -6.81
C ASP A 493 17.50 14.09 -6.52
N LEU A 494 16.36 13.62 -5.99
CA LEU A 494 16.06 12.21 -5.77
C LEU A 494 15.60 11.58 -7.10
N THR A 495 16.32 10.60 -7.61
CA THR A 495 16.10 10.07 -8.98
C THR A 495 15.51 8.67 -8.97
N PHE A 496 14.77 8.31 -10.03
CA PHE A 496 14.38 6.92 -10.26
C PHE A 496 15.55 6.17 -10.86
N THR A 497 15.89 5.00 -10.31
CA THR A 497 17.04 4.23 -10.80
C THR A 497 16.69 3.36 -12.00
N ARG A 498 15.40 3.04 -12.16
CA ARG A 498 14.89 2.06 -13.13
C ARG A 498 13.61 2.52 -13.82
N GLU A 499 13.72 2.88 -15.09
CA GLU A 499 12.56 3.28 -15.91
C GLU A 499 11.62 2.11 -16.21
N ASP A 500 12.15 0.88 -16.28
CA ASP A 500 11.38 -0.33 -16.57
C ASP A 500 10.39 -0.67 -15.45
N GLN A 501 10.72 -0.34 -14.19
CA GLN A 501 9.78 -0.44 -13.07
C GLN A 501 8.55 0.45 -13.28
N ILE A 502 8.76 1.71 -13.66
CA ILE A 502 7.67 2.68 -13.91
C ILE A 502 6.79 2.19 -15.08
N GLN A 503 7.41 1.68 -16.15
CA GLN A 503 6.68 1.10 -17.28
C GLN A 503 5.85 -0.12 -16.87
N ALA A 504 6.41 -1.01 -16.03
CA ALA A 504 5.70 -2.18 -15.53
C ALA A 504 4.50 -1.81 -14.63
N ILE A 505 4.69 -0.85 -13.72
CA ILE A 505 3.62 -0.30 -12.86
C ILE A 505 2.48 0.26 -13.74
N ASN A 506 2.82 1.11 -14.71
CA ASN A 506 1.82 1.76 -15.56
C ASN A 506 1.13 0.79 -16.51
N ALA A 507 1.84 -0.21 -17.05
CA ALA A 507 1.25 -1.25 -17.86
C ALA A 507 0.24 -2.08 -17.04
N ALA A 508 0.61 -2.48 -15.81
CA ALA A 508 -0.29 -3.23 -14.93
C ALA A 508 -1.51 -2.40 -14.48
N LYS A 509 -1.29 -1.14 -14.08
CA LYS A 509 -2.36 -0.21 -13.69
C LYS A 509 -3.35 -0.03 -14.84
N THR A 510 -2.89 0.27 -16.05
CA THR A 510 -3.78 0.50 -17.20
C THR A 510 -4.49 -0.77 -17.69
N SER A 511 -3.87 -1.95 -17.53
CA SER A 511 -4.50 -3.22 -17.91
C SER A 511 -5.44 -3.81 -16.84
N GLY A 512 -5.61 -3.15 -15.68
CA GLY A 512 -6.42 -3.69 -14.58
C GLY A 512 -5.78 -4.86 -13.83
N LYS A 513 -4.44 -5.00 -13.90
CA LYS A 513 -3.71 -6.11 -13.27
C LYS A 513 -3.32 -5.74 -11.84
N THR A 514 -3.77 -6.54 -10.88
CA THR A 514 -3.38 -6.42 -9.46
C THR A 514 -1.98 -6.97 -9.19
N GLY A 515 -1.38 -6.57 -8.08
CA GLY A 515 -0.11 -7.10 -7.59
C GLY A 515 0.79 -6.06 -6.95
N GLU A 516 2.02 -6.49 -6.68
CA GLU A 516 3.06 -5.71 -6.01
C GLU A 516 4.17 -5.36 -6.99
N PHE A 517 4.49 -4.08 -7.10
CA PHE A 517 5.44 -3.59 -8.09
C PHE A 517 6.52 -2.75 -7.41
N PRO A 518 7.81 -3.12 -7.52
CA PRO A 518 8.89 -2.36 -6.91
C PRO A 518 9.13 -1.03 -7.64
N LEU A 519 9.50 0.00 -6.89
CA LEU A 519 9.91 1.30 -7.38
C LEU A 519 11.11 1.80 -6.58
N THR A 520 12.23 2.01 -7.25
CA THR A 520 13.50 2.33 -6.61
C THR A 520 13.90 3.79 -6.85
N PHE A 521 14.28 4.47 -5.77
CA PHE A 521 14.81 5.82 -5.75
C PHE A 521 16.28 5.83 -5.33
N ALA A 522 17.03 6.86 -5.74
CA ALA A 522 18.40 7.10 -5.30
C ALA A 522 18.65 8.56 -4.91
N THR A 523 19.51 8.77 -3.91
CA THR A 523 20.11 10.08 -3.62
C THR A 523 21.13 10.46 -4.69
N PRO A 524 21.55 11.75 -4.77
CA PRO A 524 22.64 12.17 -5.64
C PRO A 524 23.97 11.41 -5.43
N ASN A 525 24.21 10.90 -4.22
CA ASN A 525 25.41 10.12 -3.89
C ASN A 525 25.23 8.61 -4.11
N GLY A 526 24.07 8.16 -4.61
CA GLY A 526 23.82 6.79 -5.02
C GLY A 526 23.24 5.87 -3.93
N THR A 527 22.81 6.41 -2.79
CA THR A 527 22.10 5.61 -1.78
C THR A 527 20.70 5.31 -2.27
N GLU A 528 20.33 4.02 -2.37
CA GLU A 528 19.04 3.60 -2.93
C GLU A 528 18.03 3.20 -1.86
N THR A 529 16.74 3.34 -2.14
CA THR A 529 15.65 2.71 -1.41
C THR A 529 14.56 2.21 -2.36
N THR A 530 13.89 1.10 -2.03
CA THR A 530 12.87 0.49 -2.90
C THR A 530 11.55 0.36 -2.17
N VAL A 531 10.51 1.01 -2.68
CA VAL A 531 9.14 0.87 -2.17
C VAL A 531 8.30 -0.03 -3.06
N THR A 532 7.20 -0.53 -2.52
CA THR A 532 6.19 -1.29 -3.26
C THR A 532 5.01 -0.38 -3.63
N ILE A 533 4.62 -0.45 -4.90
CA ILE A 533 3.35 0.07 -5.41
C ILE A 533 2.36 -1.10 -5.42
N TYR A 534 1.40 -1.06 -4.52
CA TYR A 534 0.32 -2.03 -4.40
C TYR A 534 -0.82 -1.63 -5.32
N LEU A 535 -0.99 -2.42 -6.38
CA LEU A 535 -2.09 -2.30 -7.32
C LEU A 535 -3.18 -3.28 -6.91
N LYS A 536 -4.33 -2.73 -6.48
CA LYS A 536 -5.44 -3.47 -5.87
C LYS A 536 -6.65 -3.56 -6.79
N ALA A 537 -7.48 -4.60 -6.61
CA ALA A 537 -8.69 -4.79 -7.42
C ALA A 537 -9.66 -3.61 -7.26
N ASP A 538 -9.89 -3.19 -6.00
CA ASP A 538 -10.74 -2.06 -5.68
C ASP A 538 -10.16 -1.18 -4.56
N GLY A 539 -10.77 -0.01 -4.34
CA GLY A 539 -10.39 0.98 -3.34
C GLY A 539 -10.08 2.34 -3.94
N THR A 540 -9.14 3.05 -3.32
CA THR A 540 -8.80 4.42 -3.69
C THR A 540 -7.89 4.46 -4.93
N ASP A 541 -8.23 5.28 -5.92
CA ASP A 541 -7.38 5.48 -7.10
C ASP A 541 -6.38 6.63 -6.86
N SER A 542 -5.19 6.28 -6.37
CA SER A 542 -4.15 7.26 -6.05
C SER A 542 -3.60 7.98 -7.28
N ALA A 543 -3.81 7.46 -8.50
CA ALA A 543 -3.42 8.15 -9.74
C ALA A 543 -4.30 9.39 -10.03
N LEU A 544 -5.43 9.53 -9.34
CA LEU A 544 -6.32 10.70 -9.43
C LEU A 544 -6.06 11.73 -8.32
N MET A 545 -5.18 11.43 -7.37
CA MET A 545 -4.89 12.32 -6.25
C MET A 545 -3.98 13.47 -6.66
N ASP A 546 -4.17 14.59 -5.97
CA ASP A 546 -3.20 15.67 -5.90
C ASP A 546 -2.06 15.24 -4.95
N PRO A 547 -0.82 15.07 -5.42
CA PRO A 547 0.29 14.68 -4.56
C PRO A 547 0.66 15.74 -3.51
N GLU A 548 0.24 16.99 -3.69
CA GLU A 548 0.43 18.06 -2.72
C GLU A 548 -0.63 18.04 -1.61
N GLN A 549 -1.74 17.31 -1.81
CA GLN A 549 -2.86 17.19 -0.86
C GLN A 549 -3.15 15.70 -0.60
N PRO A 550 -2.33 15.03 0.24
CA PRO A 550 -2.46 13.59 0.43
C PRO A 550 -3.76 13.24 1.15
N GLU A 551 -4.52 12.32 0.55
CA GLU A 551 -5.74 11.76 1.13
C GLU A 551 -5.50 10.35 1.70
N PRO A 552 -6.32 9.91 2.67
CA PRO A 552 -6.32 8.52 3.11
C PRO A 552 -6.62 7.55 1.95
N THR A 553 -5.94 6.41 1.96
CA THR A 553 -6.07 5.35 0.94
C THR A 553 -6.52 4.04 1.57
N ILE A 554 -7.24 3.25 0.79
CA ILE A 554 -7.55 1.84 1.08
C ILE A 554 -7.50 1.07 -0.24
N GLY A 555 -7.12 -0.19 -0.19
CA GLY A 555 -7.26 -1.12 -1.31
C GLY A 555 -7.33 -2.56 -0.85
N ALA A 556 -8.08 -3.36 -1.59
CA ALA A 556 -8.27 -4.79 -1.34
C ALA A 556 -8.40 -5.54 -2.67
N ASP A 557 -8.13 -6.85 -2.61
CA ASP A 557 -8.14 -7.75 -3.76
C ASP A 557 -9.29 -8.76 -3.66
N ASP A 558 -9.82 -9.13 -4.83
CA ASP A 558 -10.77 -10.23 -4.96
C ASP A 558 -10.11 -11.54 -4.53
N PHE A 559 -10.88 -12.42 -3.91
CA PHE A 559 -10.38 -13.74 -3.49
C PHE A 559 -11.40 -14.85 -3.69
N CYS A 560 -10.89 -16.07 -3.81
CA CYS A 560 -11.70 -17.26 -3.96
C CYS A 560 -11.46 -18.19 -2.77
N GLN A 561 -12.51 -18.80 -2.26
CA GLN A 561 -12.46 -19.72 -1.13
C GLN A 561 -13.37 -20.91 -1.36
N ASP A 562 -12.96 -22.09 -0.89
CA ASP A 562 -13.82 -23.27 -0.97
C ASP A 562 -15.07 -23.12 -0.10
N THR A 563 -16.16 -23.70 -0.55
CA THR A 563 -17.36 -23.93 0.28
C THR A 563 -17.14 -25.07 1.28
N GLY A 564 -18.00 -25.13 2.29
CA GLY A 564 -17.92 -26.08 3.39
C GLY A 564 -16.96 -25.62 4.50
N GLY A 565 -16.96 -26.39 5.59
CA GLY A 565 -16.14 -26.13 6.77
C GLY A 565 -16.66 -25.00 7.65
N GLU A 566 -15.75 -24.38 8.40
CA GLU A 566 -16.06 -23.30 9.32
C GLU A 566 -16.35 -21.98 8.60
N ALA A 567 -17.13 -21.11 9.24
CA ALA A 567 -17.35 -19.75 8.79
C ALA A 567 -16.04 -18.95 8.80
N LEU A 568 -15.89 -18.02 7.85
CA LEU A 568 -14.78 -17.08 7.81
C LEU A 568 -14.95 -16.04 8.91
N SER A 569 -13.90 -15.88 9.73
CA SER A 569 -13.81 -14.76 10.65
C SER A 569 -13.51 -13.45 9.90
N GLU A 570 -13.70 -12.32 10.58
CA GLU A 570 -13.33 -11.02 10.02
C GLU A 570 -11.81 -10.92 9.76
N GLU A 571 -11.00 -11.57 10.60
CA GLU A 571 -9.55 -11.65 10.40
C GLU A 571 -9.19 -12.45 9.15
N ASP A 572 -9.89 -13.55 8.88
CA ASP A 572 -9.66 -14.37 7.68
C ASP A 572 -9.92 -13.59 6.41
N VAL A 573 -11.07 -12.90 6.32
CA VAL A 573 -11.42 -12.15 5.10
C VAL A 573 -10.51 -10.95 4.88
N ARG A 574 -10.02 -10.29 5.94
CA ARG A 574 -9.02 -9.22 5.82
C ARG A 574 -7.71 -9.73 5.21
N LYS A 575 -7.23 -10.89 5.67
CA LYS A 575 -6.01 -11.51 5.15
C LYS A 575 -6.19 -12.01 3.71
N LEU A 576 -7.28 -12.71 3.43
CA LEU A 576 -7.58 -13.25 2.10
C LEU A 576 -7.73 -12.15 1.06
N ALA A 577 -8.42 -11.06 1.40
CA ALA A 577 -8.55 -9.88 0.53
C ALA A 577 -7.29 -9.01 0.49
N SER A 578 -6.26 -9.33 1.29
CA SER A 578 -5.03 -8.54 1.41
C SER A 578 -5.31 -7.04 1.59
N VAL A 579 -6.28 -6.72 2.46
CA VAL A 579 -6.72 -5.34 2.68
C VAL A 579 -5.61 -4.53 3.32
N GLN A 580 -5.40 -3.33 2.82
CA GLN A 580 -4.42 -2.39 3.36
C GLN A 580 -4.85 -0.96 3.08
N GLY A 581 -4.30 -0.03 3.84
CA GLY A 581 -4.64 1.38 3.74
C GLY A 581 -3.66 2.25 4.51
N LYS A 582 -3.68 3.54 4.19
CA LYS A 582 -2.83 4.56 4.81
C LYS A 582 -3.66 5.79 5.14
N ASN A 583 -3.30 6.50 6.21
CA ASN A 583 -3.86 7.80 6.53
C ASN A 583 -3.30 8.91 5.62
N SER A 584 -3.77 10.15 5.76
CA SER A 584 -3.26 11.32 5.00
C SER A 584 -1.76 11.59 5.18
N ASP A 585 -1.19 11.18 6.32
CA ASP A 585 0.23 11.34 6.60
C ASP A 585 1.08 10.27 5.90
N GLY A 586 0.47 9.23 5.33
CA GLY A 586 1.13 8.12 4.65
C GLY A 586 1.49 6.95 5.57
N THR A 587 1.06 7.02 6.83
CA THR A 587 1.23 5.95 7.83
C THR A 587 0.26 4.81 7.54
N THR A 588 0.77 3.58 7.56
CA THR A 588 -0.02 2.36 7.33
C THR A 588 -0.90 2.04 8.53
N TYR A 589 -2.17 1.73 8.30
CA TYR A 589 -3.05 1.24 9.35
C TYR A 589 -2.73 -0.22 9.72
N PRO A 590 -2.80 -0.58 11.00
CA PRO A 590 -2.88 -1.97 11.44
C PRO A 590 -4.03 -2.72 10.76
N LEU A 591 -3.84 -4.02 10.49
CA LEU A 591 -4.82 -4.83 9.78
C LEU A 591 -6.15 -4.95 10.54
N ASP A 592 -6.11 -4.99 11.87
CA ASP A 592 -7.28 -5.10 12.74
C ASP A 592 -8.13 -3.82 12.84
N GLU A 593 -7.65 -2.70 12.30
CA GLU A 593 -8.41 -1.44 12.24
C GLU A 593 -9.37 -1.38 11.03
N PHE A 594 -9.28 -2.31 10.08
CA PHE A 594 -10.22 -2.40 8.96
C PHE A 594 -11.47 -3.19 9.35
N THR A 595 -12.64 -2.66 9.00
CA THR A 595 -13.93 -3.31 9.31
C THR A 595 -14.56 -3.87 8.05
N ALA A 596 -14.97 -5.14 8.08
CA ALA A 596 -15.74 -5.76 7.02
C ALA A 596 -17.25 -5.53 7.24
N ASP A 597 -18.03 -5.38 6.16
CA ASP A 597 -19.48 -5.27 6.28
C ASP A 597 -20.07 -6.57 6.85
N ALA A 598 -20.68 -6.47 8.03
CA ALA A 598 -21.18 -7.63 8.77
C ALA A 598 -22.32 -8.37 8.05
N GLY A 599 -23.19 -7.64 7.34
CA GLY A 599 -24.31 -8.24 6.61
C GLY A 599 -23.84 -9.02 5.38
N GLN A 600 -22.88 -8.46 4.64
CA GLN A 600 -22.22 -9.14 3.52
C GLN A 600 -21.46 -10.38 3.98
N LEU A 601 -20.70 -10.28 5.08
CA LEU A 601 -19.96 -11.42 5.64
C LEU A 601 -20.90 -12.53 6.15
N GLU A 602 -22.05 -12.17 6.74
CA GLU A 602 -23.07 -13.15 7.17
C GLU A 602 -23.64 -13.93 5.98
N LEU A 603 -23.95 -13.24 4.86
CA LEU A 603 -24.41 -13.89 3.63
C LEU A 603 -23.36 -14.84 3.05
N ILE A 604 -22.10 -14.40 2.99
CA ILE A 604 -20.97 -15.24 2.55
C ILE A 604 -20.84 -16.47 3.45
N ASN A 605 -20.90 -16.29 4.76
CA ASN A 605 -20.75 -17.40 5.71
C ASN A 605 -21.94 -18.37 5.68
N HIS A 606 -23.16 -17.88 5.47
CA HIS A 606 -24.32 -18.75 5.25
C HIS A 606 -24.10 -19.64 4.02
N ALA A 607 -23.74 -19.05 2.87
CA ALA A 607 -23.48 -19.82 1.65
C ALA A 607 -22.28 -20.78 1.81
N LYS A 608 -21.18 -20.31 2.42
CA LYS A 608 -19.99 -21.13 2.66
C LYS A 608 -20.32 -22.35 3.51
N THR A 609 -20.97 -22.16 4.65
CA THR A 609 -21.29 -23.27 5.55
C THR A 609 -22.37 -24.21 4.98
N ALA A 610 -23.26 -23.69 4.14
CA ALA A 610 -24.26 -24.49 3.41
C ALA A 610 -23.67 -25.29 2.23
N GLY A 611 -22.40 -25.09 1.86
CA GLY A 611 -21.81 -25.74 0.68
C GLY A 611 -22.23 -25.11 -0.64
N GLU A 612 -22.76 -23.88 -0.61
CA GLU A 612 -23.32 -23.19 -1.77
C GLU A 612 -22.25 -22.32 -2.46
N SER A 613 -21.99 -22.60 -3.74
CA SER A 613 -21.11 -21.77 -4.56
C SER A 613 -21.80 -20.47 -4.98
N GLY A 614 -21.02 -19.40 -5.13
CA GLY A 614 -21.53 -18.12 -5.59
C GLY A 614 -20.44 -17.07 -5.70
N SER A 615 -20.81 -15.89 -6.20
CA SER A 615 -20.01 -14.68 -6.13
C SER A 615 -20.73 -13.67 -5.25
N PHE A 616 -20.01 -13.08 -4.31
CA PHE A 616 -20.53 -12.18 -3.29
C PHE A 616 -19.67 -10.92 -3.23
N GLU A 617 -20.27 -9.79 -2.91
CA GLU A 617 -19.51 -8.57 -2.63
C GLU A 617 -19.17 -8.50 -1.14
N LEU A 618 -17.95 -8.11 -0.80
CA LEU A 618 -17.54 -7.78 0.55
C LEU A 618 -16.85 -6.42 0.59
N THR A 619 -17.37 -5.53 1.44
CA THR A 619 -16.87 -4.16 1.58
C THR A 619 -16.06 -4.01 2.85
N PHE A 620 -14.85 -3.48 2.72
CA PHE A 620 -14.00 -3.07 3.82
C PHE A 620 -14.05 -1.56 4.00
N THR A 621 -14.01 -1.09 5.25
CA THR A 621 -13.96 0.33 5.61
C THR A 621 -12.73 0.62 6.47
N SER A 622 -11.95 1.64 6.10
CA SER A 622 -10.81 2.13 6.89
C SER A 622 -11.26 3.03 8.06
N PRO A 623 -10.38 3.33 9.03
CA PRO A 623 -10.67 4.25 10.14
C PRO A 623 -11.15 5.65 9.69
N ASP A 624 -10.63 6.13 8.55
CA ASP A 624 -11.01 7.41 7.95
C ASP A 624 -12.30 7.32 7.08
N GLY A 625 -12.96 6.16 7.02
CA GLY A 625 -14.22 5.96 6.31
C GLY A 625 -14.08 5.71 4.80
N LYS A 626 -12.87 5.54 4.26
CA LYS A 626 -12.67 5.11 2.87
C LYS A 626 -13.06 3.64 2.72
N LYS A 627 -13.54 3.25 1.55
CA LYS A 627 -14.07 1.90 1.29
C LYS A 627 -13.38 1.23 0.11
N ALA A 628 -13.28 -0.09 0.18
CA ALA A 628 -12.93 -0.97 -0.94
C ALA A 628 -13.89 -2.16 -0.94
N THR A 629 -14.48 -2.47 -2.10
CA THR A 629 -15.43 -3.58 -2.27
C THR A 629 -14.83 -4.61 -3.21
N VAL A 630 -14.71 -5.85 -2.73
CA VAL A 630 -14.09 -6.97 -3.45
C VAL A 630 -15.10 -8.07 -3.77
N GLU A 631 -14.81 -8.83 -4.81
CA GLU A 631 -15.51 -10.06 -5.16
C GLU A 631 -14.98 -11.23 -4.33
N VAL A 632 -15.85 -11.86 -3.56
CA VAL A 632 -15.60 -13.10 -2.81
C VAL A 632 -16.28 -14.25 -3.54
N VAL A 633 -15.47 -15.14 -4.10
CA VAL A 633 -15.96 -16.29 -4.86
C VAL A 633 -15.93 -17.53 -3.99
N LEU A 634 -17.11 -18.08 -3.69
CA LEU A 634 -17.23 -19.38 -3.05
C LEU A 634 -17.24 -20.49 -4.11
N LYS A 635 -16.25 -21.37 -4.03
CA LYS A 635 -16.02 -22.44 -4.99
C LYS A 635 -16.46 -23.80 -4.45
N THR A 636 -17.24 -24.52 -5.25
CA THR A 636 -17.61 -25.91 -5.02
C THR A 636 -16.79 -26.84 -5.92
N TYR A 637 -16.57 -28.07 -5.45
CA TYR A 637 -15.96 -29.14 -6.24
C TYR A 637 -17.01 -30.23 -6.47
N ASP A 638 -16.99 -30.85 -7.65
CA ASP A 638 -17.96 -31.90 -7.97
C ASP A 638 -17.60 -33.21 -7.24
N GLU A 639 -16.31 -33.45 -6.98
CA GLU A 639 -15.83 -34.61 -6.24
C GLU A 639 -14.82 -34.17 -5.17
N ILE A 640 -14.98 -34.72 -3.97
CA ILE A 640 -14.08 -34.52 -2.82
C ILE A 640 -13.92 -35.87 -2.12
N THR A 641 -12.69 -36.26 -1.82
CA THR A 641 -12.38 -37.47 -1.06
C THR A 641 -11.37 -37.15 0.03
N VAL A 642 -11.65 -37.63 1.23
CA VAL A 642 -10.76 -37.56 2.40
C VAL A 642 -10.43 -38.98 2.82
N ASN A 643 -9.16 -39.34 2.84
CA ASN A 643 -8.69 -40.60 3.37
C ASN A 643 -8.64 -40.52 4.89
N GLU A 644 -9.60 -41.14 5.56
CA GLU A 644 -9.71 -41.10 7.03
C GLU A 644 -8.49 -41.70 7.76
N THR A 645 -7.70 -42.54 7.09
CA THR A 645 -6.53 -43.19 7.70
C THR A 645 -5.27 -42.33 7.60
N THR A 646 -5.01 -41.75 6.42
CA THR A 646 -3.80 -40.94 6.19
C THR A 646 -4.04 -39.45 6.42
N GLY A 647 -5.30 -39.01 6.47
CA GLY A 647 -5.70 -37.61 6.47
C GLY A 647 -5.58 -36.92 5.12
N GLU A 648 -5.09 -37.61 4.07
CA GLU A 648 -4.97 -37.03 2.73
C GLU A 648 -6.32 -36.62 2.15
N GLN A 649 -6.35 -35.51 1.43
CA GLN A 649 -7.56 -35.01 0.78
C GLN A 649 -7.29 -34.73 -0.68
N ILE A 650 -8.25 -35.01 -1.55
CA ILE A 650 -8.19 -34.64 -2.96
C ILE A 650 -9.60 -34.22 -3.41
N LYS A 651 -9.66 -33.17 -4.23
CA LYS A 651 -10.89 -32.61 -4.78
C LYS A 651 -10.70 -32.20 -6.23
N GLY A 652 -11.78 -32.22 -7.02
CA GLY A 652 -11.73 -31.90 -8.44
C GLY A 652 -13.09 -31.59 -9.05
N LEU A 653 -13.04 -31.00 -10.25
CA LEU A 653 -14.18 -30.55 -11.03
C LEU A 653 -14.39 -31.45 -12.25
N ASP A 654 -15.66 -31.64 -12.60
CA ASP A 654 -16.05 -32.18 -13.89
C ASP A 654 -15.55 -31.29 -15.04
N ILE A 655 -15.17 -31.92 -16.15
CA ILE A 655 -14.68 -31.23 -17.35
C ILE A 655 -15.80 -31.20 -18.38
N ILE A 656 -16.06 -30.04 -18.96
CA ILE A 656 -17.00 -29.88 -20.09
C ILE A 656 -16.21 -29.48 -21.32
N GLY A 657 -16.38 -30.19 -22.43
CA GLY A 657 -15.75 -29.84 -23.68
C GLY A 657 -16.50 -30.35 -24.90
N LYS A 658 -16.26 -29.71 -26.05
CA LYS A 658 -16.83 -30.18 -27.32
C LYS A 658 -16.06 -31.38 -27.87
N THR A 659 -16.68 -32.14 -28.77
CA THR A 659 -16.03 -33.16 -29.58
C THR A 659 -15.39 -32.51 -30.82
N GLY A 660 -14.55 -33.26 -31.54
CA GLY A 660 -13.78 -32.74 -32.66
C GLY A 660 -12.61 -31.88 -32.18
N GLY A 661 -11.40 -32.17 -32.68
CA GLY A 661 -10.18 -31.47 -32.29
C GLY A 661 -9.08 -32.41 -31.81
N LYS A 662 -8.07 -31.85 -31.15
CA LYS A 662 -6.91 -32.61 -30.65
C LYS A 662 -7.29 -33.41 -29.39
N ALA A 663 -6.58 -34.52 -29.19
CA ALA A 663 -6.63 -35.27 -27.94
C ALA A 663 -6.07 -34.44 -26.78
N PHE A 664 -6.59 -34.66 -25.58
CA PHE A 664 -6.07 -34.09 -24.34
C PHE A 664 -4.81 -34.82 -23.89
N THR A 665 -3.85 -34.09 -23.32
CA THR A 665 -2.77 -34.69 -22.52
C THR A 665 -3.25 -34.99 -21.09
N LYS A 666 -2.53 -35.83 -20.35
CA LYS A 666 -2.87 -36.13 -18.94
C LYS A 666 -2.77 -34.86 -18.08
N GLU A 667 -1.75 -34.05 -18.31
CA GLU A 667 -1.51 -32.78 -17.61
C GLU A 667 -2.64 -31.78 -17.90
N GLN A 668 -3.15 -31.76 -19.14
CA GLN A 668 -4.31 -30.94 -19.48
C GLN A 668 -5.56 -31.39 -18.73
N LEU A 669 -5.82 -32.70 -18.64
CA LEU A 669 -6.98 -33.22 -17.91
C LEU A 669 -6.91 -32.89 -16.42
N ILE A 670 -5.75 -33.10 -15.78
CA ILE A 670 -5.54 -32.74 -14.36
C ILE A 670 -5.75 -31.23 -14.16
N LYS A 671 -5.19 -30.41 -15.04
CA LYS A 671 -5.35 -28.95 -14.97
C LYS A 671 -6.79 -28.50 -15.17
N LEU A 672 -7.51 -29.06 -16.16
CA LEU A 672 -8.91 -28.71 -16.44
C LEU A 672 -9.86 -29.16 -15.34
N SER A 673 -9.53 -30.26 -14.64
CA SER A 673 -10.28 -30.67 -13.45
C SER A 673 -10.03 -29.80 -12.22
N ASP A 674 -9.07 -28.87 -12.28
CA ASP A 674 -8.58 -28.12 -11.13
C ASP A 674 -8.34 -29.01 -9.89
N ALA A 675 -7.78 -30.20 -10.15
CA ALA A 675 -7.57 -31.18 -9.10
C ALA A 675 -6.51 -30.66 -8.12
N THR A 676 -6.89 -30.57 -6.86
CA THR A 676 -6.03 -30.11 -5.77
C THR A 676 -6.06 -31.13 -4.64
N ALA A 677 -4.91 -31.31 -3.98
CA ALA A 677 -4.77 -32.31 -2.94
C ALA A 677 -3.89 -31.81 -1.80
N LEU A 678 -4.15 -32.34 -0.60
CA LEU A 678 -3.47 -32.04 0.65
C LEU A 678 -2.99 -33.35 1.28
N ASN A 679 -1.81 -33.32 1.89
CA ASN A 679 -1.34 -34.37 2.79
C ASN A 679 -2.13 -34.32 4.10
N GLY A 680 -2.01 -35.37 4.92
CA GLY A 680 -2.68 -35.44 6.23
C GLY A 680 -2.26 -34.38 7.25
N ASP A 681 -1.12 -33.72 7.04
CA ASP A 681 -0.67 -32.58 7.83
C ASP A 681 -1.17 -31.22 7.30
N GLY A 682 -1.97 -31.23 6.23
CA GLY A 682 -2.51 -30.04 5.58
C GLY A 682 -1.57 -29.39 4.56
N SER A 683 -0.38 -29.94 4.32
CA SER A 683 0.52 -29.42 3.28
C SER A 683 0.01 -29.76 1.87
N ALA A 684 0.19 -28.84 0.92
CA ALA A 684 -0.29 -29.03 -0.45
C ALA A 684 0.56 -30.05 -1.24
N ILE A 685 -0.12 -30.93 -1.98
CA ILE A 685 0.49 -31.84 -2.96
C ILE A 685 0.50 -31.11 -4.31
N ALA A 686 1.67 -31.03 -4.95
CA ALA A 686 1.78 -30.34 -6.22
C ALA A 686 0.95 -31.04 -7.31
N GLY A 687 0.24 -30.29 -8.15
CA GLY A 687 -0.58 -30.86 -9.22
C GLY A 687 0.19 -31.74 -10.22
N THR A 688 1.51 -31.52 -10.35
CA THR A 688 2.42 -32.36 -11.16
C THR A 688 2.67 -33.74 -10.56
N GLU A 689 2.37 -33.94 -9.28
CA GLU A 689 2.50 -35.21 -8.58
C GLU A 689 1.21 -36.05 -8.65
N LEU A 690 0.10 -35.43 -9.08
CA LEU A 690 -1.15 -36.15 -9.30
C LEU A 690 -1.06 -37.03 -10.55
N VAL A 691 -1.66 -38.22 -10.48
CA VAL A 691 -1.60 -39.21 -11.54
C VAL A 691 -2.99 -39.62 -11.98
N ILE A 692 -3.11 -40.00 -13.26
CA ILE A 692 -4.30 -40.69 -13.80
C ILE A 692 -3.90 -42.18 -13.94
N PRO A 693 -4.31 -43.05 -13.00
CA PRO A 693 -3.85 -44.44 -12.95
C PRO A 693 -4.41 -45.29 -14.09
N ASP A 694 -5.67 -45.06 -14.50
CA ASP A 694 -6.32 -45.83 -15.56
C ASP A 694 -6.14 -45.17 -16.93
N GLU A 695 -5.12 -45.63 -17.68
CA GLU A 695 -4.90 -45.17 -19.05
C GLU A 695 -6.05 -45.51 -20.02
N LYS A 696 -6.90 -46.50 -19.69
CA LYS A 696 -8.04 -46.84 -20.55
C LYS A 696 -9.07 -45.72 -20.55
N GLN A 697 -9.24 -45.01 -19.44
CA GLN A 697 -10.12 -43.84 -19.36
C GLN A 697 -9.64 -42.74 -20.30
N VAL A 698 -8.35 -42.40 -20.26
CA VAL A 698 -7.76 -41.38 -21.15
C VAL A 698 -7.89 -41.78 -22.62
N LYS A 699 -7.64 -43.06 -22.95
CA LYS A 699 -7.82 -43.58 -24.32
C LYS A 699 -9.27 -43.51 -24.77
N ALA A 700 -10.24 -43.79 -23.89
CA ALA A 700 -11.66 -43.70 -24.20
C ALA A 700 -12.10 -42.25 -24.44
N ILE A 701 -11.72 -41.32 -23.55
CA ILE A 701 -11.99 -39.89 -23.67
C ILE A 701 -11.41 -39.35 -24.98
N ASN A 702 -10.11 -39.58 -25.22
CA ASN A 702 -9.45 -39.07 -26.40
C ASN A 702 -9.96 -39.72 -27.68
N GLY A 703 -10.24 -41.03 -27.65
CA GLY A 703 -10.86 -41.72 -28.77
C GLY A 703 -12.26 -41.19 -29.10
N ALA A 704 -13.04 -40.79 -28.10
CA ALA A 704 -14.34 -40.15 -28.32
C ALA A 704 -14.18 -38.72 -28.88
N LYS A 705 -13.32 -37.91 -28.26
CA LYS A 705 -13.02 -36.52 -28.67
C LYS A 705 -12.56 -36.44 -30.13
N THR A 706 -11.58 -37.26 -30.54
CA THR A 706 -11.03 -37.20 -31.91
C THR A 706 -11.98 -37.75 -32.96
N ASN A 707 -12.87 -38.67 -32.59
CA ASN A 707 -13.84 -39.27 -33.52
C ASN A 707 -15.20 -38.54 -33.54
N GLY A 708 -15.33 -37.40 -32.86
CA GLY A 708 -16.60 -36.66 -32.85
C GLY A 708 -17.72 -37.37 -32.08
N LYS A 709 -17.39 -38.21 -31.10
CA LYS A 709 -18.39 -38.98 -30.33
C LYS A 709 -18.68 -38.33 -28.99
N THR A 710 -19.95 -38.02 -28.74
CA THR A 710 -20.39 -37.47 -27.45
C THR A 710 -20.50 -38.53 -26.37
N GLY A 711 -20.43 -38.13 -25.11
CA GLY A 711 -20.54 -39.03 -23.98
C GLY A 711 -20.13 -38.40 -22.66
N ASP A 712 -20.34 -39.16 -21.59
CA ASP A 712 -19.95 -38.81 -20.22
C ASP A 712 -18.94 -39.88 -19.78
N PHE A 713 -17.68 -39.49 -19.62
CA PHE A 713 -16.58 -40.41 -19.41
C PHE A 713 -16.01 -40.25 -18.00
N PRO A 714 -15.83 -41.32 -17.21
CA PRO A 714 -15.17 -41.22 -15.93
C PRO A 714 -13.67 -40.94 -16.11
N LEU A 715 -13.11 -40.12 -15.22
CA LEU A 715 -11.67 -39.91 -15.10
C LEU A 715 -11.26 -39.94 -13.63
N THR A 716 -10.41 -40.90 -13.30
CA THR A 716 -9.86 -41.07 -11.96
C THR A 716 -8.54 -40.33 -11.83
N ILE A 717 -8.38 -39.54 -10.77
CA ILE A 717 -7.16 -38.81 -10.43
C ILE A 717 -6.77 -39.20 -9.01
N GLU A 718 -5.50 -39.55 -8.80
CA GLU A 718 -4.97 -40.04 -7.53
C GLU A 718 -3.75 -39.23 -7.05
N THR A 719 -3.62 -39.10 -5.73
CA THR A 719 -2.41 -38.63 -5.05
C THR A 719 -1.31 -39.70 -5.10
N PRO A 720 -0.04 -39.35 -4.86
CA PRO A 720 1.03 -40.33 -4.68
C PRO A 720 0.76 -41.36 -3.56
N GLY A 721 -0.02 -40.98 -2.54
CA GLY A 721 -0.47 -41.85 -1.45
C GLY A 721 -1.63 -42.78 -1.80
N GLY A 722 -2.17 -42.70 -3.02
CA GLY A 722 -3.25 -43.57 -3.50
C GLY A 722 -4.67 -43.12 -3.13
N THR A 723 -4.83 -41.89 -2.62
CA THR A 723 -6.15 -41.30 -2.39
C THR A 723 -6.66 -40.70 -3.70
N GLY A 724 -7.87 -41.07 -4.15
CA GLY A 724 -8.35 -40.68 -5.47
C GLY A 724 -9.80 -40.21 -5.53
N ILE A 725 -10.09 -39.37 -6.53
CA ILE A 725 -11.43 -38.93 -6.94
C ILE A 725 -11.76 -39.50 -8.33
N THR A 726 -13.04 -39.61 -8.66
CA THR A 726 -13.50 -39.94 -10.03
C THR A 726 -14.49 -38.92 -10.54
N ILE A 727 -14.00 -37.97 -11.34
CA ILE A 727 -14.82 -36.93 -11.98
C ILE A 727 -15.39 -37.40 -13.32
N ARG A 728 -16.24 -36.58 -13.94
CA ARG A 728 -16.80 -36.80 -15.28
C ARG A 728 -16.24 -35.82 -16.30
N VAL A 729 -15.89 -36.36 -17.47
CA VAL A 729 -15.57 -35.59 -18.68
C VAL A 729 -16.76 -35.66 -19.62
N TYR A 730 -17.48 -34.54 -19.74
CA TYR A 730 -18.61 -34.37 -20.64
C TYR A 730 -18.13 -33.92 -22.01
N LEU A 731 -18.16 -34.84 -22.98
CA LEU A 731 -17.92 -34.51 -24.38
C LEU A 731 -19.25 -34.27 -25.10
N ARG A 732 -19.38 -33.10 -25.71
CA ARG A 732 -20.63 -32.62 -26.34
C ARG A 732 -20.44 -32.25 -27.82
N ASP A 733 -21.51 -32.18 -28.62
CA ASP A 733 -21.38 -31.87 -30.05
C ASP A 733 -20.83 -30.46 -30.29
N SER A 734 -21.29 -29.51 -29.48
CA SER A 734 -20.94 -28.09 -29.57
C SER A 734 -20.54 -27.52 -28.21
N GLY A 735 -19.86 -26.36 -28.23
CA GLY A 735 -19.44 -25.63 -27.03
C GLY A 735 -17.97 -25.25 -27.00
N THR A 736 -17.42 -25.13 -25.78
CA THR A 736 -16.05 -24.71 -25.56
C THR A 736 -15.04 -25.79 -25.96
N ASP A 737 -13.91 -25.33 -26.50
CA ASP A 737 -12.78 -26.19 -26.84
C ASP A 737 -11.62 -25.88 -25.91
N GLU A 738 -11.60 -26.59 -24.78
CA GLU A 738 -10.64 -26.45 -23.68
C GLU A 738 -9.17 -26.74 -24.09
N THR A 739 -8.90 -27.00 -25.37
CA THR A 739 -7.55 -27.19 -25.93
C THR A 739 -6.88 -25.87 -26.38
N LYS A 740 -7.62 -24.76 -26.39
CA LYS A 740 -7.10 -23.42 -26.73
C LYS A 740 -6.69 -22.68 -25.45
N ASN A 741 -5.39 -22.51 -25.23
CA ASN A 741 -4.87 -21.70 -24.12
C ASN A 741 -5.31 -20.23 -24.23
N GLY A 742 -5.81 -19.64 -23.12
CA GLY A 742 -5.54 -18.22 -22.86
C GLY A 742 -6.62 -17.33 -22.27
N GLU A 743 -7.86 -17.77 -22.05
CA GLU A 743 -8.90 -16.90 -21.47
C GLU A 743 -9.58 -17.56 -20.27
N GLN A 744 -9.70 -16.85 -19.14
CA GLN A 744 -10.58 -17.23 -18.02
C GLN A 744 -12.03 -17.02 -18.46
N ARG A 745 -12.62 -18.02 -19.13
CA ARG A 745 -14.03 -18.07 -19.49
C ARG A 745 -14.64 -19.35 -18.95
N GLY A 746 -15.96 -19.36 -18.76
CA GLY A 746 -16.70 -20.56 -18.40
C GLY A 746 -16.65 -21.62 -19.50
N SER A 747 -16.89 -22.88 -19.11
CA SER A 747 -17.00 -24.01 -20.03
C SER A 747 -18.47 -24.34 -20.27
N LEU A 748 -18.89 -24.49 -21.52
CA LEU A 748 -20.27 -24.80 -21.91
C LEU A 748 -20.25 -25.88 -22.99
N GLY A 749 -21.16 -26.85 -22.90
CA GLY A 749 -21.33 -27.85 -23.95
C GLY A 749 -22.76 -28.34 -24.05
N ALA A 750 -23.21 -28.61 -25.28
CA ALA A 750 -24.53 -29.16 -25.58
C ALA A 750 -24.49 -30.07 -26.82
N ASN A 751 -25.43 -30.99 -26.90
CA ASN A 751 -25.59 -31.96 -27.98
C ASN A 751 -26.72 -31.56 -28.92
N ASP A 752 -26.59 -32.00 -30.16
CA ASP A 752 -27.70 -32.04 -31.09
C ASP A 752 -28.76 -33.03 -30.59
N THR A 753 -30.02 -32.81 -30.95
CA THR A 753 -31.12 -33.68 -30.52
C THR A 753 -32.15 -33.87 -31.62
N ALA A 754 -32.65 -35.10 -31.77
CA ALA A 754 -33.72 -35.43 -32.70
C ALA A 754 -34.99 -35.82 -31.94
N GLN A 755 -36.09 -35.14 -32.24
CA GLN A 755 -37.37 -35.29 -31.53
C GLN A 755 -38.51 -35.45 -32.52
N LEU A 756 -39.58 -36.15 -32.13
CA LEU A 756 -40.78 -36.23 -32.96
C LEU A 756 -41.51 -34.88 -33.01
N THR A 757 -42.03 -34.54 -34.17
CA THR A 757 -42.92 -33.39 -34.38
C THR A 757 -44.35 -33.69 -33.89
N GLY A 758 -45.16 -32.64 -33.72
CA GLY A 758 -46.49 -32.70 -33.13
C GLY A 758 -46.50 -32.55 -31.59
N GLY A 759 -47.68 -32.27 -31.04
CA GLY A 759 -47.93 -32.16 -29.60
C GLY A 759 -47.61 -30.79 -28.99
N ILE A 760 -47.32 -30.77 -27.69
CA ILE A 760 -46.95 -29.57 -26.93
C ILE A 760 -45.50 -29.19 -27.28
N GLY A 761 -45.19 -27.89 -27.35
CA GLY A 761 -43.81 -27.40 -27.52
C GLY A 761 -42.94 -27.68 -26.30
N PHE A 762 -41.63 -27.64 -26.47
CA PHE A 762 -40.66 -27.84 -25.39
C PHE A 762 -40.63 -26.66 -24.43
N SER A 763 -40.50 -26.95 -23.13
CA SER A 763 -40.06 -25.96 -22.14
C SER A 763 -38.53 -25.74 -22.21
N GLU A 764 -38.04 -24.67 -21.59
CA GLU A 764 -36.59 -24.40 -21.47
C GLU A 764 -35.87 -25.53 -20.73
N GLU A 765 -36.46 -26.07 -19.67
CA GLU A 765 -35.91 -27.18 -18.91
C GLU A 765 -35.86 -28.48 -19.72
N GLU A 766 -36.94 -28.76 -20.46
CA GLU A 766 -37.04 -29.96 -21.30
C GLU A 766 -35.97 -29.93 -22.41
N ILE A 767 -35.87 -28.83 -23.15
CA ILE A 767 -34.92 -28.74 -24.27
C ILE A 767 -33.47 -28.75 -23.78
N THR A 768 -33.18 -28.13 -22.64
CA THR A 768 -31.86 -28.17 -21.98
C THR A 768 -31.47 -29.61 -21.62
N LYS A 769 -32.42 -30.39 -21.07
CA LYS A 769 -32.21 -31.80 -20.74
C LYS A 769 -32.03 -32.67 -21.98
N LEU A 770 -32.83 -32.45 -23.03
CA LEU A 770 -32.73 -33.19 -24.29
C LEU A 770 -31.39 -32.95 -25.01
N CYS A 771 -30.90 -31.72 -24.98
CA CYS A 771 -29.59 -31.35 -25.53
C CYS A 771 -28.43 -31.66 -24.56
N LYS A 772 -28.72 -32.18 -23.35
CA LYS A 772 -27.72 -32.45 -22.29
C LYS A 772 -26.78 -31.26 -22.04
N ALA A 773 -27.33 -30.05 -22.12
CA ALA A 773 -26.55 -28.82 -22.00
C ALA A 773 -26.02 -28.69 -20.56
N LYS A 774 -24.73 -28.40 -20.43
CA LYS A 774 -24.04 -28.23 -19.15
C LYS A 774 -23.09 -27.04 -19.22
N GLY A 775 -23.06 -26.26 -18.15
CA GLY A 775 -22.25 -25.05 -18.03
C GLY A 775 -21.51 -24.96 -16.70
N LYS A 776 -20.29 -24.43 -16.73
CA LYS A 776 -19.54 -23.97 -15.56
C LYS A 776 -19.04 -22.55 -15.81
N ASN A 777 -19.00 -21.72 -14.78
CA ASN A 777 -18.44 -20.37 -14.88
C ASN A 777 -16.90 -20.40 -14.91
N LYS A 778 -16.26 -19.23 -15.02
CA LYS A 778 -14.78 -19.09 -15.05
C LYS A 778 -14.04 -19.63 -13.81
N TYR A 779 -14.77 -19.87 -12.71
CA TYR A 779 -14.22 -20.41 -11.46
C TYR A 779 -14.44 -21.93 -11.30
N GLY A 780 -15.19 -22.55 -12.23
CA GLY A 780 -15.51 -23.98 -12.22
C GLY A 780 -16.84 -24.33 -11.54
N ASN A 781 -17.54 -23.36 -10.97
CA ASN A 781 -18.86 -23.57 -10.35
C ASN A 781 -19.90 -23.87 -11.43
N ASN A 782 -20.84 -24.76 -11.12
CA ASN A 782 -21.94 -25.09 -12.02
C ASN A 782 -22.78 -23.83 -12.31
N ALA A 783 -22.97 -23.52 -13.59
CA ALA A 783 -23.65 -22.32 -14.05
C ALA A 783 -24.95 -22.69 -14.77
N ALA A 784 -25.99 -21.87 -14.56
CA ALA A 784 -27.25 -22.03 -15.29
C ALA A 784 -27.02 -21.79 -16.78
N VAL A 785 -27.58 -22.67 -17.61
CA VAL A 785 -27.52 -22.54 -19.06
C VAL A 785 -28.73 -21.75 -19.54
N ILE A 786 -28.49 -20.64 -20.23
CA ILE A 786 -29.51 -19.74 -20.76
C ILE A 786 -29.85 -20.17 -22.20
N VAL A 787 -31.13 -20.41 -22.46
CA VAL A 787 -31.65 -20.80 -23.78
C VAL A 787 -32.08 -19.58 -24.60
N ASP A 788 -31.74 -19.52 -25.89
CA ASP A 788 -32.30 -18.52 -26.79
C ASP A 788 -33.81 -18.73 -26.97
N LYS A 789 -34.60 -17.86 -26.32
CA LYS A 789 -36.07 -17.95 -26.32
C LYS A 789 -36.69 -17.72 -27.69
N GLY A 790 -36.04 -16.93 -28.55
CA GLY A 790 -36.51 -16.66 -29.90
C GLY A 790 -36.42 -17.92 -30.77
N GLN A 791 -35.24 -18.55 -30.77
CA GLN A 791 -35.01 -19.81 -31.48
C GLN A 791 -35.91 -20.93 -30.96
N LEU A 792 -36.04 -21.06 -29.62
CA LEU A 792 -36.95 -22.04 -29.01
C LEU A 792 -38.42 -21.79 -29.39
N GLY A 793 -38.84 -20.52 -29.46
CA GLY A 793 -40.17 -20.13 -29.91
C GLY A 793 -40.47 -20.63 -31.33
N THR A 794 -39.55 -20.38 -32.27
CA THR A 794 -39.67 -20.87 -33.65
C THR A 794 -39.73 -22.39 -33.72
N ILE A 795 -38.85 -23.09 -33.00
CA ILE A 795 -38.86 -24.57 -32.94
C ILE A 795 -40.21 -25.09 -32.45
N ASN A 796 -40.77 -24.44 -31.43
CA ASN A 796 -42.05 -24.83 -30.84
C ASN A 796 -43.25 -24.60 -31.77
N GLU A 797 -43.23 -23.55 -32.60
CA GLU A 797 -44.25 -23.33 -33.62
C GLU A 797 -44.23 -24.42 -34.70
N ILE A 798 -43.03 -24.73 -35.22
CA ILE A 798 -42.83 -25.81 -36.20
C ILE A 798 -43.26 -27.16 -35.63
N LYS A 799 -42.86 -27.46 -34.38
CA LYS A 799 -43.24 -28.70 -33.69
C LYS A 799 -44.76 -28.81 -33.52
N LYS A 800 -45.44 -27.75 -33.09
CA LYS A 800 -46.91 -27.74 -32.95
C LYS A 800 -47.61 -27.90 -34.29
N ALA A 801 -47.06 -27.31 -35.36
CA ALA A 801 -47.55 -27.44 -36.71
C ALA A 801 -47.33 -28.83 -37.31
N GLY A 802 -46.64 -29.74 -36.61
CA GLY A 802 -46.37 -31.09 -37.10
C GLY A 802 -45.37 -31.12 -38.25
N LYS A 803 -44.54 -30.08 -38.41
CA LYS A 803 -43.54 -29.97 -39.48
C LYS A 803 -42.19 -30.58 -39.07
N THR A 804 -41.41 -31.05 -40.04
CA THR A 804 -40.06 -31.61 -39.82
C THR A 804 -38.96 -30.71 -40.37
N GLY A 805 -37.73 -30.89 -39.89
CA GLY A 805 -36.55 -30.12 -40.32
C GLY A 805 -35.49 -29.97 -39.24
N ASP A 806 -34.38 -29.32 -39.58
CA ASP A 806 -33.26 -29.02 -38.69
C ASP A 806 -33.29 -27.54 -38.30
N PHE A 807 -33.23 -27.25 -37.00
CA PHE A 807 -33.35 -25.91 -36.47
C PHE A 807 -32.23 -25.59 -35.48
N PRO A 808 -31.51 -24.46 -35.64
CA PRO A 808 -30.45 -24.09 -34.71
C PRO A 808 -31.03 -23.64 -33.36
N LEU A 809 -30.37 -24.02 -32.27
CA LEU A 809 -30.65 -23.55 -30.93
C LEU A 809 -29.34 -23.19 -30.22
N THR A 810 -29.32 -22.00 -29.62
CA THR A 810 -28.16 -21.47 -28.92
C THR A 810 -28.37 -21.54 -27.42
N PHE A 811 -27.39 -22.11 -26.74
CA PHE A 811 -27.21 -22.05 -25.31
C PHE A 811 -26.11 -21.04 -24.96
N SER A 812 -26.26 -20.36 -23.83
CA SER A 812 -25.29 -19.36 -23.37
C SER A 812 -25.09 -19.37 -21.86
N LEU A 813 -23.95 -18.83 -21.42
CA LEU A 813 -23.67 -18.46 -20.03
C LEU A 813 -23.71 -16.94 -19.87
N GLU A 814 -23.79 -16.45 -18.63
CA GLU A 814 -23.78 -15.01 -18.32
C GLU A 814 -22.52 -14.29 -18.81
N ASP A 815 -21.38 -14.99 -18.86
CA ASP A 815 -20.10 -14.45 -19.37
C ASP A 815 -20.03 -14.37 -20.91
N GLY A 816 -21.12 -14.74 -21.61
CA GLY A 816 -21.23 -14.70 -23.06
C GLY A 816 -20.68 -15.94 -23.78
N THR A 817 -20.23 -16.96 -23.06
CA THR A 817 -19.87 -18.26 -23.65
C THR A 817 -21.10 -18.90 -24.32
N LYS A 818 -20.96 -19.45 -25.53
CA LYS A 818 -22.06 -20.00 -26.33
C LYS A 818 -21.80 -21.40 -26.85
N ALA A 819 -22.86 -22.19 -26.96
CA ALA A 819 -22.89 -23.48 -27.64
C ALA A 819 -24.11 -23.51 -28.57
N GLU A 820 -23.88 -23.68 -29.87
CA GLU A 820 -24.94 -23.76 -30.89
C GLU A 820 -25.12 -25.21 -31.31
N VAL A 821 -26.34 -25.72 -31.19
CA VAL A 821 -26.72 -27.10 -31.53
C VAL A 821 -27.85 -27.13 -32.53
N THR A 822 -28.11 -28.30 -33.11
CA THR A 822 -29.21 -28.56 -34.03
C THR A 822 -30.31 -29.37 -33.33
N VAL A 823 -31.55 -28.86 -33.39
CA VAL A 823 -32.76 -29.57 -33.00
C VAL A 823 -33.45 -30.08 -34.25
N THR A 824 -33.39 -31.40 -34.49
CA THR A 824 -34.04 -32.05 -35.63
C THR A 824 -35.45 -32.50 -35.25
N LEU A 825 -36.47 -31.93 -35.90
CA LEU A 825 -37.85 -32.41 -35.79
C LEU A 825 -38.10 -33.49 -36.86
N THR A 826 -38.47 -34.68 -36.40
CA THR A 826 -38.70 -35.89 -37.20
C THR A 826 -40.17 -36.31 -37.16
N GLY A 827 -40.63 -37.08 -38.13
CA GLY A 827 -42.03 -37.52 -38.20
C GLY A 827 -42.34 -38.09 -39.57
N ASN A 828 -43.54 -38.67 -39.73
CA ASN A 828 -44.03 -39.14 -41.01
C ASN A 828 -45.13 -38.20 -41.51
N HIS A 829 -45.16 -37.98 -42.82
CA HIS A 829 -46.15 -37.14 -43.49
C HIS A 829 -46.92 -37.96 -44.52
N THR A 830 -48.22 -37.65 -44.64
CA THR A 830 -49.08 -38.28 -45.65
C THR A 830 -49.17 -37.37 -46.87
N VAL A 831 -48.83 -37.91 -48.04
CA VAL A 831 -49.00 -37.27 -49.34
C VAL A 831 -50.20 -37.90 -50.03
N ILE A 832 -51.26 -37.11 -50.18
CA ILE A 832 -52.53 -37.53 -50.80
C ILE A 832 -52.54 -37.06 -52.26
N PHE A 833 -52.87 -37.97 -53.18
CA PHE A 833 -52.89 -37.65 -54.62
C PHE A 833 -54.33 -37.49 -55.15
N ASP A 834 -54.78 -36.26 -55.37
CA ASP A 834 -56.07 -35.99 -56.01
C ASP A 834 -55.90 -35.90 -57.54
N SER A 835 -56.25 -36.98 -58.26
CA SER A 835 -56.18 -37.00 -59.73
C SER A 835 -57.17 -36.06 -60.41
N ASN A 836 -58.05 -35.37 -59.66
CA ASN A 836 -58.93 -34.32 -60.15
C ASN A 836 -59.78 -34.76 -61.38
N GLY A 837 -60.31 -35.98 -61.30
CA GLY A 837 -61.12 -36.61 -62.34
C GLY A 837 -60.34 -37.32 -63.46
N GLY A 838 -59.15 -37.86 -63.15
CA GLY A 838 -58.39 -38.77 -64.02
C GLY A 838 -58.85 -40.24 -63.90
N ASP A 839 -58.31 -41.10 -64.77
CA ASP A 839 -58.65 -42.53 -64.93
C ASP A 839 -58.26 -43.45 -63.75
N TYR A 840 -57.44 -42.96 -62.82
CA TYR A 840 -56.97 -43.68 -61.64
C TYR A 840 -56.70 -42.72 -60.47
N HIS A 841 -56.74 -43.25 -59.25
CA HIS A 841 -56.41 -42.55 -58.02
C HIS A 841 -55.17 -43.20 -57.39
N PRO A 842 -54.02 -42.51 -57.35
CA PRO A 842 -52.82 -43.06 -56.70
C PRO A 842 -53.08 -43.31 -55.22
N ASP A 843 -52.49 -44.38 -54.69
CA ASP A 843 -52.53 -44.65 -53.25
C ASP A 843 -51.79 -43.54 -52.48
N ASP A 844 -52.29 -43.19 -51.29
CA ASP A 844 -51.62 -42.25 -50.39
C ASP A 844 -50.24 -42.78 -50.00
N GLN A 845 -49.25 -41.89 -49.99
CA GLN A 845 -47.89 -42.22 -49.58
C GLN A 845 -47.60 -41.70 -48.19
N ILE A 846 -47.06 -42.57 -47.33
CA ILE A 846 -46.49 -42.17 -46.04
C ILE A 846 -44.98 -42.06 -46.22
N VAL A 847 -44.46 -40.85 -46.12
CA VAL A 847 -43.03 -40.55 -46.29
C VAL A 847 -42.43 -40.05 -44.97
N ALA A 848 -41.20 -40.45 -44.69
CA ALA A 848 -40.46 -39.85 -43.59
C ALA A 848 -40.16 -38.38 -43.91
N GLY A 849 -40.31 -37.50 -42.93
CA GLY A 849 -39.99 -36.08 -43.05
C GLY A 849 -38.58 -35.86 -43.57
N GLY A 850 -38.44 -34.97 -44.55
CA GLY A 850 -37.18 -34.71 -45.25
C GLY A 850 -36.90 -35.64 -46.44
N SER A 851 -37.75 -36.65 -46.69
CA SER A 851 -37.64 -37.54 -47.86
C SER A 851 -38.56 -37.08 -49.01
N PRO A 852 -38.18 -37.31 -50.28
CA PRO A 852 -39.07 -37.06 -51.40
C PRO A 852 -40.22 -38.09 -51.46
N ALA A 853 -41.35 -37.67 -52.01
CA ALA A 853 -42.42 -38.60 -52.41
C ALA A 853 -42.06 -39.31 -53.71
N ALA A 854 -42.55 -40.53 -53.91
CA ALA A 854 -42.39 -41.21 -55.19
C ALA A 854 -43.42 -40.66 -56.20
N GLU A 855 -42.98 -40.30 -57.39
CA GLU A 855 -43.88 -39.83 -58.43
C GLU A 855 -44.81 -40.97 -58.90
N PRO A 856 -46.15 -40.82 -58.79
CA PRO A 856 -47.08 -41.85 -59.26
C PRO A 856 -47.15 -41.84 -60.79
N ARG A 857 -47.62 -42.96 -61.38
CA ARG A 857 -47.91 -43.02 -62.82
C ARG A 857 -48.88 -41.90 -63.21
N GLU A 858 -48.60 -41.23 -64.33
CA GLU A 858 -49.47 -40.17 -64.86
C GLU A 858 -50.90 -40.68 -65.08
N PRO A 859 -51.91 -40.05 -64.44
CA PRO A 859 -53.30 -40.33 -64.73
C PRO A 859 -53.65 -39.80 -66.13
N LYS A 860 -54.70 -40.35 -66.76
CA LYS A 860 -55.25 -39.86 -68.04
C LYS A 860 -56.64 -39.29 -67.84
N LYS A 861 -56.96 -38.21 -68.56
CA LYS A 861 -58.30 -37.60 -68.58
C LYS A 861 -58.70 -37.31 -70.02
N GLU A 862 -59.79 -37.92 -70.47
CA GLU A 862 -60.24 -37.84 -71.87
C GLU A 862 -60.47 -36.38 -72.30
N GLY A 863 -59.82 -35.95 -73.39
CA GLY A 863 -59.88 -34.57 -73.89
C GLY A 863 -58.91 -33.56 -73.22
N TYR A 864 -58.02 -34.01 -72.33
CA TYR A 864 -57.07 -33.15 -71.61
C TYR A 864 -55.64 -33.73 -71.59
N VAL A 865 -54.61 -32.87 -71.50
CA VAL A 865 -53.19 -33.20 -71.27
C VAL A 865 -52.86 -32.96 -69.79
N PHE A 866 -52.16 -33.90 -69.16
CA PHE A 866 -51.65 -33.78 -67.80
C PHE A 866 -50.50 -32.75 -67.75
N GLU A 867 -50.61 -31.72 -66.90
CA GLU A 867 -49.58 -30.67 -66.77
C GLU A 867 -48.66 -30.87 -65.56
N GLY A 868 -48.98 -31.83 -64.69
CA GLY A 868 -48.24 -32.13 -63.47
C GLY A 868 -49.11 -32.11 -62.21
N TRP A 869 -48.47 -32.43 -61.09
CA TRP A 869 -49.03 -32.37 -59.74
C TRP A 869 -48.81 -30.98 -59.14
N TYR A 870 -49.85 -30.39 -58.55
CA TYR A 870 -49.82 -29.06 -57.95
C TYR A 870 -50.28 -29.11 -56.50
N TYR A 871 -49.67 -28.32 -55.63
CA TYR A 871 -50.12 -28.12 -54.25
C TYR A 871 -50.53 -26.66 -54.03
N THR A 872 -51.36 -26.44 -53.02
CA THR A 872 -51.67 -25.09 -52.54
C THR A 872 -50.69 -24.75 -51.43
N ASP A 873 -49.90 -23.70 -51.61
CA ASP A 873 -48.99 -23.20 -50.57
C ASP A 873 -49.74 -22.47 -49.45
N GLU A 874 -49.01 -22.04 -48.42
CA GLU A 874 -49.57 -21.38 -47.23
C GLU A 874 -50.26 -20.03 -47.55
N ASP A 875 -49.93 -19.41 -48.69
CA ASP A 875 -50.52 -18.17 -49.18
C ASP A 875 -51.73 -18.40 -50.10
N GLY A 876 -52.13 -19.66 -50.31
CA GLY A 876 -53.23 -20.04 -51.19
C GLY A 876 -52.86 -20.10 -52.68
N GLY A 877 -51.59 -19.97 -53.04
CA GLY A 877 -51.08 -20.06 -54.39
C GLY A 877 -50.92 -21.50 -54.86
N GLN A 878 -51.31 -21.79 -56.11
CA GLN A 878 -51.08 -23.11 -56.71
C GLN A 878 -49.70 -23.19 -57.36
N LYS A 879 -48.83 -24.05 -56.79
CA LYS A 879 -47.47 -24.30 -57.28
C LYS A 879 -47.33 -25.74 -57.77
N ARG A 880 -46.52 -25.94 -58.81
CA ARG A 880 -46.18 -27.29 -59.31
C ARG A 880 -45.24 -27.94 -58.30
N TRP A 881 -45.51 -29.19 -57.93
CA TRP A 881 -44.64 -29.97 -57.05
C TRP A 881 -43.49 -30.60 -57.84
N ASP A 882 -42.29 -30.54 -57.28
CA ASP A 882 -41.11 -31.27 -57.77
C ASP A 882 -40.90 -32.48 -56.86
N PHE A 883 -40.90 -33.70 -57.43
CA PHE A 883 -40.70 -34.93 -56.66
C PHE A 883 -39.25 -35.13 -56.20
N ALA A 884 -38.31 -34.26 -56.61
CA ALA A 884 -37.00 -34.17 -55.99
C ALA A 884 -37.04 -33.41 -54.64
N ASP A 885 -38.08 -32.62 -54.37
CA ASP A 885 -38.18 -31.82 -53.15
C ASP A 885 -38.57 -32.68 -51.92
N PRO A 886 -38.01 -32.36 -50.74
CA PRO A 886 -38.32 -33.08 -49.51
C PRO A 886 -39.71 -32.74 -48.97
N VAL A 887 -40.44 -33.74 -48.49
CA VAL A 887 -41.73 -33.54 -47.81
C VAL A 887 -41.50 -33.29 -46.33
N ASN A 888 -41.86 -32.10 -45.84
CA ASN A 888 -41.72 -31.71 -44.43
C ASN A 888 -43.04 -31.45 -43.68
N SER A 889 -44.17 -31.67 -44.36
CA SER A 889 -45.53 -31.64 -43.80
C SER A 889 -46.47 -32.45 -44.68
N SER A 890 -47.53 -33.04 -44.09
CA SER A 890 -48.60 -33.69 -44.87
C SER A 890 -49.22 -32.72 -45.88
N MET A 891 -49.46 -33.19 -47.09
CA MET A 891 -49.94 -32.35 -48.20
C MET A 891 -50.81 -33.12 -49.19
N THR A 892 -51.62 -32.39 -49.95
CA THR A 892 -52.41 -32.95 -51.05
C THR A 892 -51.90 -32.41 -52.38
N LEU A 893 -51.44 -33.31 -53.23
CA LEU A 893 -51.00 -33.03 -54.59
C LEU A 893 -52.17 -33.26 -55.55
N LYS A 894 -52.60 -32.21 -56.24
CA LYS A 894 -53.74 -32.21 -57.16
C LYS A 894 -53.29 -32.15 -58.61
N ALA A 895 -53.79 -33.06 -59.44
CA ALA A 895 -53.50 -33.09 -60.87
C ALA A 895 -54.09 -31.86 -61.58
N ARG A 896 -53.26 -31.19 -62.39
CA ARG A 896 -53.67 -30.09 -63.26
C ARG A 896 -53.73 -30.55 -64.72
N TRP A 897 -54.74 -30.06 -65.43
CA TRP A 897 -55.12 -30.55 -66.76
C TRP A 897 -55.29 -29.37 -67.73
N LYS A 898 -54.79 -29.53 -68.96
CA LYS A 898 -54.98 -28.59 -70.06
C LYS A 898 -55.83 -29.20 -71.16
N LYS A 899 -56.93 -28.56 -71.53
CA LYS A 899 -57.86 -29.06 -72.56
C LYS A 899 -57.17 -29.11 -73.92
N ILE A 900 -57.31 -30.22 -74.64
CA ILE A 900 -56.79 -30.37 -76.01
C ILE A 900 -57.68 -29.54 -76.95
N PRO A 901 -57.15 -28.58 -77.73
CA PRO A 901 -57.94 -27.81 -78.71
C PRO A 901 -58.32 -28.69 -79.90
N GLU A 902 -59.59 -28.70 -80.27
CA GLU A 902 -60.14 -29.53 -81.35
C GLU A 902 -60.02 -28.80 -82.71
N ALA A 903 -59.09 -29.22 -83.58
CA ALA A 903 -59.14 -28.99 -85.03
C ALA A 903 -58.15 -29.88 -85.85
N ALA A 904 -58.74 -30.61 -86.81
CA ALA A 904 -58.22 -31.19 -88.07
C ALA A 904 -57.10 -32.25 -87.98
N SER A 905 -57.36 -33.57 -88.13
CA SER A 905 -57.76 -34.34 -89.33
C SER A 905 -56.71 -34.39 -90.46
N GLY A 906 -56.21 -35.59 -90.74
CA GLY A 906 -55.38 -35.96 -91.91
C GLY A 906 -54.25 -36.92 -91.51
N GLU A 907 -54.56 -38.20 -91.33
CA GLU A 907 -54.27 -39.30 -92.28
C GLU A 907 -52.76 -39.57 -92.42
N GLU A 908 -52.28 -40.67 -91.81
CA GLU A 908 -51.87 -41.93 -92.48
C GLU A 908 -50.42 -41.83 -93.01
N LYS A 909 -49.53 -42.82 -92.90
CA LYS A 909 -49.66 -44.27 -92.73
C LYS A 909 -48.24 -44.85 -92.57
N ASP A 910 -48.18 -46.00 -91.90
CA ASP A 910 -47.31 -47.16 -92.24
C ASP A 910 -45.78 -46.96 -92.16
N SER A 911 -44.93 -47.92 -91.79
CA SER A 911 -45.00 -49.37 -91.73
C SER A 911 -43.74 -49.82 -90.94
N THR A 912 -43.89 -50.75 -89.99
CA THR A 912 -43.43 -52.16 -90.03
C THR A 912 -42.03 -52.46 -89.45
N ALA A 913 -42.07 -53.47 -88.56
CA ALA A 913 -41.09 -54.55 -88.36
C ALA A 913 -39.70 -54.17 -87.83
N SER A 914 -38.99 -54.97 -87.03
CA SER A 914 -39.22 -56.19 -86.24
C SER A 914 -37.87 -56.51 -85.59
N GLN A 915 -37.91 -57.02 -84.35
CA GLN A 915 -36.99 -58.00 -83.72
C GLN A 915 -35.47 -57.91 -83.95
N ASP A 916 -34.70 -57.82 -82.87
CA ASP A 916 -34.02 -58.96 -82.20
C ASP A 916 -33.29 -58.41 -80.96
N ARG A 917 -33.61 -58.88 -79.74
CA ARG A 917 -32.92 -59.93 -78.97
C ARG A 917 -31.55 -59.56 -78.39
N THR A 918 -31.51 -59.77 -77.07
CA THR A 918 -30.41 -60.32 -76.24
C THR A 918 -29.15 -59.46 -76.18
N GLY A 919 -28.61 -59.08 -75.02
CA GLY A 919 -28.70 -59.69 -73.70
C GLY A 919 -27.30 -59.69 -73.11
N SER A 920 -27.24 -59.70 -71.78
CA SER A 920 -26.08 -60.10 -70.96
C SER A 920 -24.90 -59.12 -70.96
N GLU A 921 -24.24 -58.82 -69.86
CA GLU A 921 -24.45 -58.98 -68.42
C GLU A 921 -23.25 -58.26 -67.77
N ASN A 922 -23.50 -57.76 -66.56
CA ASN A 922 -22.63 -57.89 -65.39
C ASN A 922 -21.28 -57.16 -65.26
N HIS A 923 -21.17 -56.65 -64.03
CA HIS A 923 -20.00 -56.68 -63.14
C HIS A 923 -18.84 -55.74 -63.51
N ASP A 924 -18.15 -55.10 -62.58
CA ASP A 924 -18.20 -55.06 -61.14
C ASP A 924 -17.30 -53.88 -60.71
N LYS A 925 -17.61 -53.30 -59.56
CA LYS A 925 -16.66 -52.91 -58.50
C LYS A 925 -15.51 -51.93 -58.79
N ASP A 926 -15.66 -50.80 -58.09
CA ASP A 926 -14.78 -50.35 -57.00
C ASP A 926 -13.29 -50.05 -57.26
N LYS A 927 -12.98 -48.81 -56.83
CA LYS A 927 -11.82 -48.34 -56.06
C LYS A 927 -10.76 -47.48 -56.75
N TRP A 928 -10.85 -46.19 -56.40
CA TRP A 928 -9.85 -45.41 -55.66
C TRP A 928 -8.39 -45.36 -56.14
N LYS A 929 -8.02 -44.11 -56.46
CA LYS A 929 -6.76 -43.36 -56.28
C LYS A 929 -6.01 -43.02 -57.57
N TYR A 930 -5.99 -41.71 -57.85
CA TYR A 930 -5.28 -41.12 -58.98
C TYR A 930 -3.87 -40.71 -58.55
N GLY A 931 -2.88 -41.42 -59.09
CA GLY A 931 -1.47 -41.07 -59.07
C GLY A 931 -0.99 -40.91 -60.51
N GLU A 932 -0.59 -39.67 -60.82
CA GLU A 932 0.31 -39.16 -61.85
C GLU A 932 0.88 -40.13 -62.92
N VAL A 933 0.87 -39.73 -64.21
CA VAL A 933 2.01 -39.08 -64.92
C VAL A 933 1.73 -38.98 -66.43
N LYS A 934 1.95 -37.75 -66.91
CA LYS A 934 2.30 -37.18 -68.23
C LYS A 934 2.63 -38.06 -69.46
N GLY A 935 2.28 -37.48 -70.61
CA GLY A 935 3.10 -37.33 -71.82
C GLY A 935 2.25 -36.64 -72.91
N ASN A 936 2.69 -35.79 -73.82
CA ASN A 936 3.94 -35.14 -74.25
C ASN A 936 3.46 -34.16 -75.38
N LYS A 937 4.10 -33.07 -75.86
CA LYS A 937 5.50 -32.62 -75.90
C LYS A 937 5.55 -31.18 -76.46
N GLU A 938 6.52 -30.39 -75.97
CA GLU A 938 7.39 -29.38 -76.65
C GLU A 938 6.74 -28.24 -77.49
N THR A 939 7.03 -26.93 -77.30
CA THR A 939 8.36 -26.28 -77.16
C THR A 939 8.33 -24.91 -76.43
N ASP A 940 9.47 -24.66 -75.78
CA ASP A 940 10.10 -23.58 -74.97
C ASP A 940 9.54 -22.14 -74.72
N LYS A 941 9.44 -21.84 -73.40
CA LYS A 941 10.02 -20.76 -72.54
C LYS A 941 9.89 -19.27 -72.94
N ASN A 942 9.55 -18.30 -72.07
CA ASN A 942 9.65 -18.18 -70.61
C ASN A 942 8.84 -16.97 -70.06
N ARG A 943 8.25 -17.13 -68.85
CA ARG A 943 7.95 -16.16 -67.74
C ARG A 943 7.17 -14.85 -68.01
N GLY A 944 6.26 -14.38 -67.16
CA GLY A 944 5.96 -14.68 -65.75
C GLY A 944 4.68 -13.95 -65.27
N ALA A 945 4.27 -14.29 -64.04
CA ALA A 945 2.90 -14.25 -63.50
C ALA A 945 2.34 -12.89 -63.02
N ASP A 946 1.01 -12.87 -62.96
CA ASP A 946 0.10 -11.87 -62.39
C ASP A 946 -0.05 -11.95 -60.85
N THR A 947 -0.43 -10.83 -60.24
CA THR A 947 -1.62 -10.73 -59.35
C THR A 947 -1.93 -9.26 -59.05
N ALA A 948 -3.21 -8.88 -59.23
CA ALA A 948 -3.80 -7.65 -58.69
C ALA A 948 -5.30 -7.84 -58.47
N LYS A 949 -5.84 -7.36 -57.35
CA LYS A 949 -7.26 -7.06 -57.14
C LYS A 949 -7.44 -5.89 -56.16
N THR A 950 -8.31 -4.96 -56.52
CA THR A 950 -8.88 -3.86 -55.71
C THR A 950 -10.34 -3.62 -56.12
N GLY A 951 -11.22 -3.32 -55.13
CA GLY A 951 -12.47 -2.53 -55.19
C GLY A 951 -13.65 -3.07 -56.04
N GLU A 952 -14.93 -2.76 -55.82
CA GLU A 952 -15.69 -1.93 -54.86
C GLU A 952 -17.23 -2.14 -55.12
N ASP A 953 -18.11 -1.45 -54.36
CA ASP A 953 -19.56 -1.12 -54.58
C ASP A 953 -20.67 -2.07 -54.05
N GLY A 954 -21.83 -1.68 -53.46
CA GLY A 954 -22.46 -0.39 -53.06
C GLY A 954 -24.02 -0.36 -53.18
N LYS A 955 -24.75 0.23 -52.19
CA LYS A 955 -26.15 0.84 -52.13
C LYS A 955 -27.16 0.24 -51.10
N LEU A 956 -28.17 0.91 -50.49
CA LEU A 956 -28.51 2.28 -49.95
C LEU A 956 -29.99 2.25 -49.39
N ILE A 957 -30.42 3.25 -48.55
CA ILE A 957 -31.82 3.77 -48.17
C ILE A 957 -32.25 3.45 -46.70
N TRP A 958 -32.78 4.33 -45.78
CA TRP A 958 -33.04 5.80 -45.61
C TRP A 958 -33.42 6.12 -44.11
N LEU A 959 -33.41 7.43 -43.76
CA LEU A 959 -34.17 8.21 -42.72
C LEU A 959 -33.62 8.52 -41.30
N LEU A 960 -33.33 9.83 -41.12
CA LEU A 960 -33.55 10.77 -39.99
C LEU A 960 -32.84 10.53 -38.63
N GLY A 961 -32.18 11.50 -37.99
CA GLY A 961 -31.92 12.90 -38.28
C GLY A 961 -31.26 13.60 -37.08
N CYS A 962 -30.41 14.59 -37.37
CA CYS A 962 -30.11 15.84 -36.62
C CYS A 962 -29.71 15.76 -35.13
N THR A 963 -28.70 16.46 -34.61
CA THR A 963 -27.91 17.63 -35.03
C THR A 963 -26.78 17.76 -34.01
N ALA A 964 -25.51 17.86 -34.45
CA ALA A 964 -24.73 19.11 -34.55
C ALA A 964 -24.37 19.70 -33.18
N GLY A 965 -23.13 20.09 -32.90
CA GLY A 965 -21.89 20.17 -33.67
C GLY A 965 -20.79 20.46 -32.64
N SER A 966 -19.60 20.90 -32.96
CA SER A 966 -18.97 21.30 -34.21
C SER A 966 -17.53 21.60 -33.73
N CYS A 967 -16.50 21.08 -34.41
CA CYS A 967 -15.60 21.91 -35.21
C CYS A 967 -14.52 22.65 -34.36
N ILE A 968 -13.26 22.82 -34.75
CA ILE A 968 -12.59 22.69 -36.05
C ILE A 968 -11.08 23.02 -35.84
N PHE A 969 -10.21 22.34 -36.61
CA PHE A 969 -8.87 22.74 -37.10
C PHE A 969 -7.74 22.95 -36.09
N GLY A 970 -6.50 22.48 -36.30
CA GLY A 970 -5.84 21.92 -37.47
C GLY A 970 -4.51 22.64 -37.70
N TRP A 971 -3.40 21.90 -37.92
CA TRP A 971 -2.49 22.13 -39.05
C TRP A 971 -1.26 21.20 -39.07
N LYS A 972 -0.84 20.92 -40.31
CA LYS A 972 0.30 20.13 -40.79
C LYS A 972 1.61 20.91 -40.75
N LYS A 973 2.74 20.18 -40.63
CA LYS A 973 3.90 20.10 -41.56
C LYS A 973 4.97 19.14 -40.97
N LYS A 974 5.31 18.01 -41.61
CA LYS A 974 6.50 17.74 -42.49
C LYS A 974 7.78 18.45 -41.98
N LYS A 975 8.96 17.82 -41.83
CA LYS A 975 9.65 16.81 -42.69
C LYS A 975 11.00 16.38 -42.01
N ALA A 976 11.42 15.12 -42.22
CA ALA A 976 12.80 14.55 -42.36
C ALA A 976 13.90 14.87 -41.29
N GLY A 977 14.83 13.99 -40.88
CA GLY A 977 15.28 12.65 -41.27
C GLY A 977 16.75 12.45 -40.81
N LEU A 978 17.18 11.18 -40.60
CA LEU A 978 18.53 10.68 -40.21
C LEU A 978 18.99 11.06 -38.79
N SER A 979 19.54 10.17 -37.95
CA SER A 979 20.25 8.89 -38.10
C SER A 979 19.76 7.81 -37.15
#